data_AF-A0A316BXC7-F1
#
_entry.id   AF-A0A316BXC7-F1
#
_cell.length_a   1.000
_cell.length_b   1.000
_cell.length_c   1.000
_cell.angle_alpha   90.00
_cell.angle_beta   90.00
_cell.angle_gamma   90.00
#
_symmetry.space_group_name_H-M   'P 1'
#
loop_
_entity.id
_entity.type
_entity.pdbx_description
1 polymer ?
#
loop_
_entity_poly.entity_id
_entity_poly.type
_entity_poly.pdbx_seq_one_letter_code
_entity_poly.pdbx_strand_id
1 'polypeptide(L)'
;MRHYKDLAIAEEESKLEQAIGEHRNLLVEAPTGSGKSLYIPWFLSRHCEGRVVVLQPRRIAAISLAQYSAKLHEESCGKTVGYQVRQDSCKSAETKILFQTYGNFLQELLHGKMEADWVVFDEYHERKADMDLLFSYLLKGGPRIAVMSAKLNRTEMENTLGVKCLELGHPLYPVQILHQNPTTGNTLEAEVIKALRTLKLNDVWKTTLVFLPGKGEIMRCHTAAEEALGNQAAEYLDLFGGQERNIQDRIFEETERPRVIFTTNIAETSITVPNVSGVVDSGIERVSEYDDSEKVNVLRTSAISMQNAIQRSGRSGRTQNGCAIRLWSEETEKRMPQGIIPEVTQIEPSELLLQKASLEKKVGNLALPTDIPENRKQAALKLLEGFGMLEAGAITELGEKAIRTPVTDIPLALILATAKEASDLPDLTLAAMAWIHSGTEFVQKSKQPLNLITLASDTLKGSGAPREVSYTLRQLQDYRKSVFGNEATSKNDDQQQLIRTLLHSYPDRVATPSASQNGGVYKLDNGNVIRLQVTEPPYAIISLSMLRTGGGSKSELRVNLYVPVPKEMLVNDSEPARYELLWRSGQERFIGKEIQGSSEREILPQEASPAVLSKLKELTVEAWKEKLAKENWDGKFLTENVQTLLIKMRLAAKLYPEFGLPEFNEEDMELIFDEFTDGVFLLRDINEDRYRNIVEEYFGKSMLNWLSKTFPDHYTLPNGKKARYSYQEVDVPEPGTPGSNLMTQSAEGVLIEVSARIEDFMQVDRASGKASPITGEHRIADGKLPVRYDILAPNFRSMQKTWDLTGFWKNTYPELRKELRGRYPKHPWPEAVL
;
A
#
# COMPACT_ATOMS: atom_id res chain seq x y z
N MET A 1 10.56 -47.89 -8.84
CA MET A 1 9.82 -46.77 -8.22
C MET A 1 10.76 -46.10 -7.23
N ARG A 2 10.73 -44.77 -7.09
CA ARG A 2 11.48 -44.11 -6.01
C ARG A 2 10.73 -44.29 -4.69
N HIS A 3 11.43 -44.61 -3.62
CA HIS A 3 10.93 -44.62 -2.24
C HIS A 3 11.39 -43.35 -1.50
N TYR A 4 10.81 -43.07 -0.33
CA TYR A 4 11.25 -41.94 0.51
C TYR A 4 12.74 -41.98 0.86
N LYS A 5 13.32 -43.19 0.97
CA LYS A 5 14.75 -43.40 1.23
C LYS A 5 15.67 -42.99 0.08
N ASP A 6 15.13 -42.80 -1.13
CA ASP A 6 15.90 -42.38 -2.30
C ASP A 6 15.98 -40.84 -2.42
N LEU A 7 15.37 -40.10 -1.49
CA LEU A 7 15.41 -38.63 -1.45
C LEU A 7 16.68 -38.17 -0.72
N ALA A 8 17.32 -37.10 -1.20
CA ALA A 8 18.59 -36.62 -0.66
C ALA A 8 18.53 -36.28 0.85
N ILE A 9 17.38 -35.83 1.35
CA ILE A 9 17.20 -35.53 2.78
C ILE A 9 17.17 -36.80 3.65
N ALA A 10 16.92 -37.97 3.09
CA ALA A 10 16.84 -39.21 3.85
C ALA A 10 18.17 -39.59 4.54
N GLU A 11 19.30 -39.17 3.99
CA GLU A 11 20.62 -39.39 4.58
C GLU A 11 20.81 -38.61 5.89
N GLU A 12 19.99 -37.60 6.13
CA GLU A 12 20.08 -36.67 7.26
C GLU A 12 18.97 -36.91 8.31
N GLU A 13 18.31 -38.08 8.31
CA GLU A 13 17.22 -38.45 9.25
C GLU A 13 17.65 -38.28 10.72
N SER A 14 18.90 -38.63 11.05
CA SER A 14 19.44 -38.50 12.41
C SER A 14 19.47 -37.06 12.95
N LYS A 15 19.73 -36.06 12.09
CA LYS A 15 19.68 -34.64 12.47
C LYS A 15 18.24 -34.21 12.78
N LEU A 16 17.27 -34.73 12.02
CA LEU A 16 15.85 -34.47 12.26
C LEU A 16 15.39 -35.10 13.57
N GLU A 17 15.76 -36.36 13.85
CA GLU A 17 15.46 -37.05 15.12
C GLU A 17 15.97 -36.29 16.33
N GLN A 18 17.24 -35.85 16.29
CA GLN A 18 17.82 -35.04 17.35
C GLN A 18 17.02 -33.75 17.59
N ALA A 19 16.73 -33.01 16.52
CA ALA A 19 16.06 -31.72 16.63
C ALA A 19 14.62 -31.83 17.16
N ILE A 20 13.85 -32.83 16.74
CA ILE A 20 12.48 -33.02 17.26
C ILE A 20 12.47 -33.58 18.69
N GLY A 21 13.57 -34.18 19.16
CA GLY A 21 13.75 -34.62 20.54
C GLY A 21 14.13 -33.48 21.49
N GLU A 22 14.92 -32.51 21.03
CA GLU A 22 15.40 -31.39 21.83
C GLU A 22 14.45 -30.19 21.83
N HIS A 23 13.71 -29.97 20.74
CA HIS A 23 12.94 -28.75 20.52
C HIS A 23 11.49 -29.03 20.12
N ARG A 24 10.59 -28.14 20.54
CA ARG A 24 9.17 -28.19 20.14
C ARG A 24 9.00 -27.91 18.65
N ASN A 25 9.70 -26.90 18.13
CA ASN A 25 9.59 -26.42 16.76
C ASN A 25 10.76 -26.90 15.92
N LEU A 26 10.61 -26.84 14.59
CA LEU A 26 11.63 -27.23 13.63
C LEU A 26 11.83 -26.10 12.60
N LEU A 27 13.08 -25.75 12.34
CA LEU A 27 13.45 -24.79 11.29
C LEU A 27 14.39 -25.48 10.31
N VAL A 28 13.98 -25.57 9.05
CA VAL A 28 14.74 -26.27 8.00
C VAL A 28 15.02 -25.35 6.84
N GLU A 29 16.28 -25.27 6.47
CA GLU A 29 16.73 -24.73 5.19
C GLU A 29 17.24 -25.88 4.31
N ALA A 30 16.63 -26.06 3.14
CA ALA A 30 17.01 -27.13 2.22
C ALA A 30 16.80 -26.70 0.76
N PRO A 31 17.76 -26.98 -0.15
CA PRO A 31 17.63 -26.62 -1.57
C PRO A 31 16.35 -27.19 -2.20
N THR A 32 15.78 -26.48 -3.18
CA THR A 32 14.61 -27.01 -3.89
C THR A 32 14.97 -28.30 -4.63
N GLY A 33 14.06 -29.28 -4.65
CA GLY A 33 14.32 -30.59 -5.28
C GLY A 33 15.01 -31.62 -4.39
N SER A 34 15.49 -31.23 -3.20
CA SER A 34 16.05 -32.16 -2.18
C SER A 34 15.05 -33.15 -1.58
N GLY A 35 13.75 -32.91 -1.78
CA GLY A 35 12.66 -33.75 -1.25
C GLY A 35 12.04 -33.23 0.04
N LYS A 36 12.36 -32.01 0.52
CA LYS A 36 11.88 -31.45 1.81
C LYS A 36 10.36 -31.55 2.01
N SER A 37 9.60 -31.17 0.98
CA SER A 37 8.14 -31.09 0.99
C SER A 37 7.46 -32.47 1.03
N LEU A 38 8.23 -33.55 0.85
CA LEU A 38 7.75 -34.93 0.86
C LEU A 38 8.31 -35.68 2.07
N TYR A 39 9.62 -35.64 2.25
CA TYR A 39 10.31 -36.43 3.27
C TYR A 39 10.03 -35.93 4.70
N ILE A 40 10.04 -34.62 4.93
CA ILE A 40 9.87 -34.07 6.29
C ILE A 40 8.45 -34.34 6.81
N PRO A 41 7.35 -34.07 6.07
CA PRO A 41 6.02 -34.45 6.52
C PRO A 41 5.87 -35.95 6.81
N TRP A 42 6.45 -36.79 5.95
CA TRP A 42 6.49 -38.24 6.15
C TRP A 42 7.22 -38.62 7.45
N PHE A 43 8.42 -38.10 7.65
CA PHE A 43 9.20 -38.29 8.87
C PHE A 43 8.41 -37.86 10.13
N LEU A 44 7.82 -36.67 10.12
CA LEU A 44 7.04 -36.15 11.24
C LEU A 44 5.82 -37.01 11.55
N SER A 45 5.13 -37.54 10.53
CA SER A 45 3.95 -38.40 10.71
C SER A 45 4.24 -39.73 11.39
N ARG A 46 5.50 -40.18 11.37
CA ARG A 46 5.96 -41.38 12.10
C ARG A 46 6.27 -41.07 13.58
N HIS A 47 6.35 -39.79 13.93
CA HIS A 47 6.73 -39.28 15.25
C HIS A 47 5.60 -38.51 15.95
N CYS A 48 4.36 -38.65 15.48
CA CYS A 48 3.17 -38.13 16.14
C CYS A 48 1.99 -39.09 16.00
N GLU A 49 1.07 -39.07 16.96
CA GLU A 49 -0.14 -39.91 16.92
C GLU A 49 -1.25 -39.26 16.07
N GLY A 50 -1.33 -37.93 16.08
CA GLY A 50 -2.29 -37.15 15.33
C GLY A 50 -1.89 -36.93 13.87
N ARG A 51 -2.24 -35.75 13.35
CA ARG A 51 -2.10 -35.39 11.93
C ARG A 51 -0.99 -34.37 11.73
N VAL A 52 -0.25 -34.51 10.64
CA VAL A 52 0.67 -33.50 10.09
C VAL A 52 -0.06 -32.74 9.00
N VAL A 53 -0.28 -31.44 9.21
CA VAL A 53 -0.85 -30.54 8.21
C VAL A 53 0.27 -29.79 7.51
N VAL A 54 0.36 -29.93 6.19
CA VAL A 54 1.38 -29.29 5.36
C VAL A 54 0.74 -28.14 4.60
N LEU A 55 1.09 -26.91 4.99
CA LEU A 55 0.56 -25.70 4.39
C LEU A 55 1.34 -25.35 3.12
N GLN A 56 0.58 -25.06 2.07
CA GLN A 56 1.09 -24.72 0.74
C GLN A 56 0.47 -23.40 0.26
N PRO A 57 1.23 -22.55 -0.45
CA PRO A 57 0.74 -21.25 -0.92
C PRO A 57 -0.29 -21.38 -2.04
N ARG A 58 -0.33 -22.51 -2.75
CA ARG A 58 -1.11 -22.68 -3.97
C ARG A 58 -1.87 -23.99 -4.00
N ARG A 59 -3.07 -23.95 -4.57
CA ARG A 59 -3.94 -25.12 -4.71
C ARG A 59 -3.27 -26.27 -5.49
N ILE A 60 -2.62 -25.95 -6.61
CA ILE A 60 -1.96 -26.96 -7.46
C ILE A 60 -0.80 -27.62 -6.72
N ALA A 61 -0.08 -26.86 -5.88
CA ALA A 61 1.00 -27.37 -5.04
C ALA A 61 0.49 -28.44 -4.06
N ALA A 62 -0.56 -28.10 -3.29
CA ALA A 62 -1.14 -28.99 -2.30
C ALA A 62 -1.64 -30.30 -2.93
N ILE A 63 -2.36 -30.21 -4.07
CA ILE A 63 -2.88 -31.38 -4.76
C ILE A 63 -1.74 -32.25 -5.32
N SER A 64 -0.81 -31.65 -6.05
CA SER A 64 0.28 -32.41 -6.71
C SER A 64 1.22 -33.07 -5.70
N LEU A 65 1.56 -32.38 -4.60
CA LEU A 65 2.37 -32.94 -3.52
C LEU A 65 1.65 -34.08 -2.80
N ALA A 66 0.35 -33.94 -2.51
CA ALA A 66 -0.44 -35.02 -1.92
C ALA A 66 -0.51 -36.26 -2.81
N GLN A 67 -0.76 -36.07 -4.11
CA GLN A 67 -0.79 -37.18 -5.07
C GLN A 67 0.56 -37.86 -5.20
N TYR A 68 1.64 -37.08 -5.27
CA TYR A 68 2.99 -37.63 -5.37
C TYR A 68 3.43 -38.33 -4.08
N SER A 69 3.13 -37.75 -2.93
CA SER A 69 3.38 -38.35 -1.62
C SER A 69 2.58 -39.66 -1.46
N ALA A 70 1.30 -39.71 -1.83
CA ALA A 70 0.52 -40.94 -1.86
C ALA A 70 1.13 -42.02 -2.77
N LYS A 71 1.66 -41.63 -3.94
CA LYS A 71 2.38 -42.55 -4.84
C LYS A 71 3.66 -43.11 -4.21
N LEU A 72 4.41 -42.31 -3.44
CA LEU A 72 5.57 -42.79 -2.68
C LEU A 72 5.19 -43.75 -1.53
N HIS A 73 3.96 -43.66 -1.04
CA HIS A 73 3.34 -44.62 -0.11
C HIS A 73 2.73 -45.84 -0.81
N GLU A 74 2.81 -45.94 -2.13
CA GLU A 74 2.17 -47.00 -2.93
C GLU A 74 0.65 -47.09 -2.71
N GLU A 75 0.01 -45.95 -2.44
CA GLU A 75 -1.43 -45.86 -2.21
C GLU A 75 -2.12 -44.79 -3.07
N SER A 76 -3.46 -44.83 -3.08
CA SER A 76 -4.26 -43.75 -3.64
C SER A 76 -4.37 -42.59 -2.66
N CYS A 77 -4.29 -41.36 -3.17
CA CYS A 77 -4.58 -40.15 -2.41
C CYS A 77 -5.96 -40.25 -1.73
N GLY A 78 -6.05 -39.77 -0.49
CA GLY A 78 -7.24 -39.81 0.36
C GLY A 78 -7.20 -40.87 1.47
N LYS A 79 -6.23 -41.80 1.45
CA LYS A 79 -5.96 -42.75 2.54
C LYS A 79 -5.10 -42.11 3.62
N THR A 80 -3.82 -42.51 3.77
CA THR A 80 -2.92 -41.95 4.78
C THR A 80 -2.39 -40.57 4.39
N VAL A 81 -2.29 -40.30 3.09
CA VAL A 81 -1.97 -38.97 2.53
C VAL A 81 -3.19 -38.39 1.81
N GLY A 82 -3.50 -37.12 2.06
CA GLY A 82 -4.62 -36.43 1.43
C GLY A 82 -4.36 -34.94 1.21
N TYR A 83 -5.33 -34.27 0.60
CA TYR A 83 -5.33 -32.81 0.49
C TYR A 83 -6.68 -32.20 0.83
N GLN A 84 -6.67 -30.92 1.19
CA GLN A 84 -7.85 -30.09 1.29
C GLN A 84 -7.57 -28.67 0.82
N VAL A 85 -8.35 -28.20 -0.13
CA VAL A 85 -8.21 -26.88 -0.73
C VAL A 85 -9.60 -26.29 -0.94
N ARG A 86 -9.68 -25.01 -1.31
CA ARG A 86 -10.97 -24.36 -1.58
C ARG A 86 -11.73 -25.14 -2.67
N GLN A 87 -12.94 -25.61 -2.32
CA GLN A 87 -13.88 -26.35 -3.16
C GLN A 87 -13.45 -27.76 -3.60
N ASP A 88 -12.35 -28.32 -3.08
CA ASP A 88 -11.91 -29.68 -3.41
C ASP A 88 -11.20 -30.33 -2.22
N SER A 89 -11.46 -31.61 -1.98
CA SER A 89 -10.87 -32.33 -0.86
C SER A 89 -10.77 -33.81 -1.15
N CYS A 90 -9.65 -34.41 -0.75
CA CYS A 90 -9.41 -35.84 -0.84
C CYS A 90 -8.72 -36.29 0.45
N LYS A 91 -9.52 -36.60 1.48
CA LYS A 91 -9.06 -37.05 2.80
C LYS A 91 -10.07 -38.03 3.41
N SER A 92 -9.63 -38.80 4.39
CA SER A 92 -10.44 -39.73 5.18
C SER A 92 -10.07 -39.65 6.67
N ALA A 93 -10.73 -40.45 7.50
CA ALA A 93 -10.37 -40.57 8.92
C ALA A 93 -8.95 -41.15 9.12
N GLU A 94 -8.42 -41.89 8.14
CA GLU A 94 -7.08 -42.49 8.17
C GLU A 94 -5.97 -41.50 7.80
N THR A 95 -6.32 -40.31 7.29
CA THR A 95 -5.35 -39.34 6.77
C THR A 95 -4.45 -38.77 7.88
N LYS A 96 -3.16 -39.13 7.81
CA LYS A 96 -2.08 -38.68 8.70
C LYS A 96 -1.31 -37.48 8.15
N ILE A 97 -1.14 -37.39 6.84
CA ILE A 97 -0.50 -36.24 6.17
C ILE A 97 -1.55 -35.52 5.32
N LEU A 98 -1.86 -34.27 5.66
CA LEU A 98 -2.86 -33.48 4.96
C LEU A 98 -2.23 -32.23 4.36
N PHE A 99 -2.15 -32.16 3.04
CA PHE A 99 -1.69 -30.98 2.32
C PHE A 99 -2.84 -29.98 2.15
N GLN A 100 -2.61 -28.72 2.52
CA GLN A 100 -3.68 -27.72 2.59
C GLN A 100 -3.19 -26.33 2.20
N THR A 101 -4.07 -25.49 1.64
CA THR A 101 -3.73 -24.08 1.40
C THR A 101 -3.85 -23.26 2.69
N TYR A 102 -3.00 -22.24 2.87
CA TYR A 102 -3.02 -21.33 4.04
C TYR A 102 -4.43 -20.84 4.39
N GLY A 103 -5.13 -20.20 3.43
CA GLY A 103 -6.49 -19.69 3.66
C GLY A 103 -7.50 -20.77 4.07
N ASN A 104 -7.39 -22.01 3.58
CA ASN A 104 -8.30 -23.08 4.00
C ASN A 104 -8.05 -23.48 5.45
N PHE A 105 -6.79 -23.55 5.89
CA PHE A 105 -6.44 -23.86 7.28
C PHE A 105 -6.79 -22.73 8.23
N LEU A 106 -6.56 -21.47 7.81
CA LEU A 106 -6.99 -20.30 8.56
C LEU A 106 -8.51 -20.31 8.79
N GLN A 107 -9.29 -20.62 7.77
CA GLN A 107 -10.74 -20.75 7.90
C GLN A 107 -11.16 -21.85 8.88
N GLU A 108 -10.53 -23.04 8.84
CA GLU A 108 -10.80 -24.09 9.81
C GLU A 108 -10.49 -23.66 11.25
N LEU A 109 -9.36 -22.99 11.45
CA LEU A 109 -8.94 -22.46 12.74
C LEU A 109 -9.93 -21.39 13.28
N LEU A 110 -10.37 -20.47 12.43
CA LEU A 110 -11.36 -19.45 12.78
C LEU A 110 -12.69 -20.08 13.22
N HIS A 111 -13.10 -21.16 12.55
CA HIS A 111 -14.28 -21.96 12.89
C HIS A 111 -14.08 -22.90 14.09
N GLY A 112 -12.91 -22.85 14.75
CA GLY A 112 -12.60 -23.67 15.92
C GLY A 112 -12.33 -25.15 15.63
N LYS A 113 -12.02 -25.49 14.37
CA LYS A 113 -11.69 -26.84 13.92
C LYS A 113 -10.18 -26.91 13.67
N MET A 114 -9.41 -27.42 14.63
CA MET A 114 -7.97 -27.63 14.44
C MET A 114 -7.59 -29.03 14.93
N GLU A 115 -7.26 -29.91 13.99
CA GLU A 115 -6.75 -31.27 14.26
C GLU A 115 -5.38 -31.42 13.61
N ALA A 116 -4.35 -31.00 14.33
CA ALA A 116 -2.96 -31.15 13.91
C ALA A 116 -2.07 -31.31 15.15
N ASP A 117 -1.12 -32.24 15.08
CA ASP A 117 0.00 -32.31 16.03
C ASP A 117 1.17 -31.47 15.50
N TRP A 118 1.32 -31.44 14.18
CA TRP A 118 2.30 -30.64 13.46
C TRP A 118 1.64 -29.81 12.38
N VAL A 119 2.05 -28.53 12.31
CA VAL A 119 1.76 -27.65 11.18
C VAL A 119 3.07 -27.30 10.50
N VAL A 120 3.18 -27.65 9.23
CA VAL A 120 4.37 -27.45 8.41
C VAL A 120 4.12 -26.27 7.47
N PHE A 121 4.83 -25.17 7.68
CA PHE A 121 4.88 -24.03 6.76
C PHE A 121 5.90 -24.33 5.66
N ASP A 122 5.42 -24.83 4.53
CA ASP A 122 6.27 -25.04 3.37
C ASP A 122 6.31 -23.80 2.47
N GLU A 123 7.46 -23.58 1.84
CA GLU A 123 7.73 -22.40 1.02
C GLU A 123 7.45 -21.07 1.75
N TYR A 124 7.87 -20.96 3.01
CA TYR A 124 7.64 -19.79 3.88
C TYR A 124 8.11 -18.45 3.27
N HIS A 125 9.02 -18.50 2.31
CA HIS A 125 9.47 -17.31 1.59
C HIS A 125 8.41 -16.66 0.69
N GLU A 126 7.28 -17.32 0.35
CA GLU A 126 6.23 -16.69 -0.47
C GLU A 126 5.48 -15.55 0.27
N ARG A 127 5.66 -15.41 1.60
CA ARG A 127 5.18 -14.27 2.42
C ARG A 127 3.73 -13.85 2.13
N LYS A 128 2.84 -14.85 2.14
CA LYS A 128 1.39 -14.67 1.99
C LYS A 128 0.77 -14.08 3.26
N ALA A 129 -0.27 -13.25 3.12
CA ALA A 129 -0.91 -12.59 4.27
C ALA A 129 -1.49 -13.60 5.27
N ASP A 130 -2.21 -14.61 4.76
CA ASP A 130 -2.75 -15.71 5.59
C ASP A 130 -1.65 -16.52 6.29
N MET A 131 -0.51 -16.71 5.61
CA MET A 131 0.65 -17.42 6.15
C MET A 131 1.24 -16.64 7.33
N ASP A 132 1.46 -15.34 7.15
CA ASP A 132 2.01 -14.45 8.18
C ASP A 132 1.08 -14.40 9.41
N LEU A 133 -0.24 -14.33 9.22
CA LEU A 133 -1.21 -14.36 10.32
C LEU A 133 -1.24 -15.72 11.03
N LEU A 134 -1.31 -16.83 10.29
CA LEU A 134 -1.27 -18.17 10.85
C LEU A 134 0.02 -18.43 11.64
N PHE A 135 1.15 -18.01 11.10
CA PHE A 135 2.44 -18.14 11.75
C PHE A 135 2.46 -17.39 13.09
N SER A 136 2.04 -16.13 13.08
CA SER A 136 1.96 -15.29 14.29
C SER A 136 1.04 -15.89 15.36
N TYR A 137 -0.10 -16.45 14.94
CA TYR A 137 -1.03 -17.10 15.85
C TYR A 137 -0.45 -18.39 16.46
N LEU A 138 0.10 -19.29 15.65
CA LEU A 138 0.60 -20.58 16.12
C LEU A 138 1.85 -20.45 17.00
N LEU A 139 2.63 -19.37 16.87
CA LEU A 139 3.73 -19.06 17.79
C LEU A 139 3.26 -18.83 19.23
N LYS A 140 2.01 -18.40 19.45
CA LYS A 140 1.44 -18.22 20.79
C LYS A 140 1.05 -19.53 21.47
N GLY A 141 0.93 -20.63 20.72
CA GLY A 141 0.59 -21.95 21.23
C GLY A 141 -0.18 -22.82 20.23
N GLY A 142 -0.47 -24.07 20.60
CA GLY A 142 -1.15 -25.04 19.75
C GLY A 142 -0.22 -26.14 19.21
N PRO A 143 -0.37 -26.61 17.95
CA PRO A 143 0.47 -27.65 17.37
C PRO A 143 1.96 -27.29 17.34
N ARG A 144 2.82 -28.29 17.18
CA ARG A 144 4.24 -28.08 16.89
C ARG A 144 4.37 -27.49 15.49
N ILE A 145 5.35 -26.61 15.28
CA ILE A 145 5.54 -25.92 14.00
C ILE A 145 6.83 -26.37 13.35
N ALA A 146 6.76 -26.72 12.08
CA ALA A 146 7.93 -26.84 11.22
C ALA A 146 7.91 -25.75 10.15
N VAL A 147 8.97 -24.96 10.02
CA VAL A 147 9.13 -23.98 8.93
C VAL A 147 10.20 -24.47 7.98
N MET A 148 9.86 -24.54 6.70
CA MET A 148 10.74 -25.03 5.65
C MET A 148 10.83 -24.02 4.52
N SER A 149 12.05 -23.74 4.05
CA SER A 149 12.26 -22.89 2.88
C SER A 149 13.60 -23.19 2.23
N ALA A 150 13.73 -22.83 0.95
CA ALA A 150 14.99 -22.91 0.23
C ALA A 150 15.99 -21.81 0.61
N LYS A 151 15.52 -20.71 1.17
CA LYS A 151 16.34 -19.58 1.63
C LYS A 151 15.57 -18.78 2.67
N LEU A 152 16.15 -18.57 3.85
CA LEU A 152 15.54 -17.83 4.95
C LEU A 152 16.46 -16.69 5.41
N ASN A 153 15.87 -15.66 6.02
CA ASN A 153 16.62 -14.81 6.94
C ASN A 153 16.86 -15.62 8.21
N ARG A 154 17.96 -16.38 8.23
CA ARG A 154 18.22 -17.38 9.27
C ARG A 154 18.15 -16.78 10.67
N THR A 155 18.88 -15.69 10.91
CA THR A 155 18.99 -15.07 12.24
C THR A 155 17.61 -14.66 12.77
N GLU A 156 16.77 -14.06 11.93
CA GLU A 156 15.42 -13.63 12.31
C GLU A 156 14.52 -14.82 12.65
N MET A 157 14.54 -15.87 11.82
CA MET A 157 13.71 -17.06 12.02
C MET A 157 14.14 -17.90 13.21
N GLU A 158 15.45 -18.02 13.45
CA GLU A 158 15.99 -18.70 14.63
C GLU A 158 15.54 -18.01 15.92
N ASN A 159 15.61 -16.68 15.96
CA ASN A 159 15.14 -15.88 17.10
C ASN A 159 13.62 -16.03 17.29
N THR A 160 12.86 -16.02 16.20
CA THR A 160 11.39 -16.08 16.25
C THR A 160 10.87 -17.45 16.70
N LEU A 161 11.47 -18.54 16.23
CA LEU A 161 11.08 -19.90 16.59
C LEU A 161 11.75 -20.41 17.86
N GLY A 162 12.84 -19.77 18.30
CA GLY A 162 13.66 -20.20 19.43
C GLY A 162 14.43 -21.50 19.17
N VAL A 163 14.74 -21.81 17.90
CA VAL A 163 15.44 -23.04 17.48
C VAL A 163 16.50 -22.71 16.44
N LYS A 164 17.57 -23.51 16.38
CA LYS A 164 18.58 -23.37 15.34
C LYS A 164 18.08 -23.90 14.00
N CYS A 165 18.49 -23.27 12.92
CA CYS A 165 18.20 -23.71 11.57
C CYS A 165 19.01 -24.96 11.23
N LEU A 166 18.31 -26.01 10.80
CA LEU A 166 18.92 -27.21 10.23
C LEU A 166 19.11 -27.01 8.73
N GLU A 167 20.36 -26.96 8.31
CA GLU A 167 20.71 -27.09 6.90
C GLU A 167 20.67 -28.56 6.51
N LEU A 168 19.77 -28.90 5.58
CA LEU A 168 19.59 -30.26 5.09
C LEU A 168 19.77 -30.34 3.57
N GLY A 169 20.38 -31.44 3.12
CA GLY A 169 20.61 -31.71 1.71
C GLY A 169 21.68 -30.80 1.08
N HIS A 170 21.88 -30.96 -0.22
CA HIS A 170 22.86 -30.21 -1.01
C HIS A 170 22.27 -29.98 -2.41
N PRO A 171 22.67 -28.91 -3.14
CA PRO A 171 22.25 -28.72 -4.52
C PRO A 171 22.65 -29.95 -5.35
N LEU A 172 21.66 -30.61 -5.97
CA LEU A 172 21.89 -31.87 -6.67
C LEU A 172 22.71 -31.65 -7.95
N TYR A 173 22.47 -30.56 -8.68
CA TYR A 173 23.16 -30.25 -9.93
C TYR A 173 23.35 -28.74 -10.15
N PRO A 174 24.48 -28.30 -10.75
CA PRO A 174 24.72 -26.90 -11.09
C PRO A 174 23.79 -26.39 -12.20
N VAL A 175 23.47 -25.09 -12.15
CA VAL A 175 22.73 -24.37 -13.19
C VAL A 175 23.62 -23.27 -13.78
N GLN A 176 23.86 -23.33 -15.09
CA GLN A 176 24.54 -22.24 -15.81
C GLN A 176 23.57 -21.09 -16.05
N ILE A 177 23.94 -19.88 -15.63
CA ILE A 177 23.16 -18.66 -15.86
C ILE A 177 23.74 -17.91 -17.06
N LEU A 178 22.90 -17.58 -18.04
CA LEU A 178 23.24 -16.75 -19.19
C LEU A 178 22.35 -15.52 -19.21
N HIS A 179 22.95 -14.34 -19.35
CA HIS A 179 22.21 -13.09 -19.55
C HIS A 179 22.07 -12.79 -21.03
N GLN A 180 20.83 -12.61 -21.48
CA GLN A 180 20.48 -12.18 -22.83
C GLN A 180 20.01 -10.73 -22.76
N ASN A 181 20.87 -9.81 -23.16
CA ASN A 181 20.54 -8.40 -23.27
C ASN A 181 19.44 -8.21 -24.34
N PRO A 182 18.23 -7.76 -23.96
CA PRO A 182 17.16 -7.52 -24.94
C PRO A 182 17.58 -6.45 -25.93
N THR A 183 17.32 -6.69 -27.22
CA THR A 183 17.66 -5.73 -28.27
C THR A 183 16.61 -4.62 -28.31
N THR A 184 17.02 -3.36 -28.33
CA THR A 184 16.09 -2.23 -28.40
C THR A 184 15.12 -2.38 -29.58
N GLY A 185 13.81 -2.38 -29.30
CA GLY A 185 12.75 -2.53 -30.31
C GLY A 185 12.31 -3.97 -30.59
N ASN A 186 12.99 -4.99 -30.05
CA ASN A 186 12.49 -6.37 -30.12
C ASN A 186 11.28 -6.56 -29.20
N THR A 187 10.38 -7.45 -29.63
CA THR A 187 9.26 -7.91 -28.80
C THR A 187 9.73 -9.02 -27.85
N LEU A 188 8.96 -9.26 -26.79
CA LEU A 188 9.23 -10.33 -25.83
C LEU A 188 9.28 -11.70 -26.52
N GLU A 189 8.37 -11.93 -27.48
CA GLU A 189 8.30 -13.16 -28.27
C GLU A 189 9.63 -13.37 -29.02
N ALA A 190 10.16 -12.35 -29.68
CA ALA A 190 11.42 -12.45 -30.42
C ALA A 190 12.60 -12.84 -29.50
N GLU A 191 12.67 -12.26 -28.29
CA GLU A 191 13.70 -12.58 -27.31
C GLU A 191 13.56 -14.01 -26.74
N VAL A 192 12.32 -14.45 -26.47
CA VAL A 192 12.04 -15.85 -26.06
C VAL A 192 12.48 -16.82 -27.16
N ILE A 193 12.18 -16.54 -28.43
CA ILE A 193 12.56 -17.41 -29.55
C ILE A 193 14.09 -17.48 -29.70
N LYS A 194 14.79 -16.36 -29.54
CA LYS A 194 16.26 -16.34 -29.54
C LYS A 194 16.84 -17.19 -28.40
N ALA A 195 16.27 -17.13 -27.21
CA ALA A 195 16.67 -17.97 -26.08
C ALA A 195 16.40 -19.46 -26.35
N LEU A 196 15.22 -19.81 -26.85
CA LEU A 196 14.87 -21.20 -27.21
C LEU A 196 15.78 -21.76 -28.31
N ARG A 197 16.14 -20.96 -29.32
CA ARG A 197 17.14 -21.36 -30.34
C ARG A 197 18.50 -21.64 -29.72
N THR A 198 18.92 -20.81 -28.77
CA THR A 198 20.19 -20.99 -28.05
C THR A 198 20.19 -22.29 -27.25
N LEU A 199 19.13 -22.57 -26.49
CA LEU A 199 18.99 -23.83 -25.76
C LEU A 199 18.95 -25.04 -26.70
N LYS A 200 18.22 -24.96 -27.81
CA LYS A 200 18.13 -26.01 -28.84
C LYS A 200 19.47 -26.31 -29.49
N LEU A 201 20.23 -25.29 -29.88
CA LEU A 201 21.54 -25.46 -30.53
C LEU A 201 22.58 -26.13 -29.61
N ASN A 202 22.43 -25.99 -28.30
CA ASN A 202 23.32 -26.58 -27.30
C ASN A 202 22.77 -27.88 -26.69
N ASP A 203 21.66 -28.42 -27.20
CA ASP A 203 20.97 -29.62 -26.69
C ASP A 203 20.53 -29.53 -25.21
N VAL A 204 20.24 -28.31 -24.72
CA VAL A 204 19.80 -28.04 -23.33
C VAL A 204 18.32 -27.63 -23.29
N TRP A 205 17.48 -28.31 -24.07
CA TRP A 205 16.06 -27.94 -24.25
C TRP A 205 15.07 -29.10 -24.18
N LYS A 206 15.49 -30.28 -23.70
CA LYS A 206 14.63 -31.47 -23.56
C LYS A 206 13.33 -31.16 -22.81
N THR A 207 13.42 -30.40 -21.73
CA THR A 207 12.25 -29.80 -21.09
C THR A 207 12.63 -28.40 -20.65
N THR A 208 11.94 -27.41 -21.21
CA THR A 208 12.22 -26.00 -21.01
C THR A 208 11.04 -25.31 -20.34
N LEU A 209 11.26 -24.58 -19.26
CA LEU A 209 10.27 -23.69 -18.67
C LEU A 209 10.49 -22.26 -19.15
N VAL A 210 9.44 -21.59 -19.61
CA VAL A 210 9.49 -20.19 -20.06
C VAL A 210 8.60 -19.35 -19.16
N PHE A 211 9.19 -18.55 -18.27
CA PHE A 211 8.48 -17.71 -17.31
C PHE A 211 8.05 -16.38 -17.93
N LEU A 212 6.74 -16.14 -17.97
CA LEU A 212 6.07 -14.99 -18.61
C LEU A 212 5.08 -14.34 -17.64
N PRO A 213 4.75 -13.04 -17.81
CA PRO A 213 3.94 -12.32 -16.82
C PRO A 213 2.47 -12.71 -16.84
N GLY A 214 1.95 -13.32 -17.90
CA GLY A 214 0.54 -13.70 -17.95
C GLY A 214 0.11 -14.45 -19.21
N LYS A 215 -1.18 -14.84 -19.24
CA LYS A 215 -1.80 -15.62 -20.32
C LYS A 215 -1.62 -14.99 -21.70
N GLY A 216 -1.78 -13.67 -21.82
CA GLY A 216 -1.64 -12.98 -23.10
C GLY A 216 -0.26 -13.16 -23.72
N GLU A 217 0.78 -13.01 -22.91
CA GLU A 217 2.18 -13.20 -23.31
C GLU A 217 2.48 -14.68 -23.59
N ILE A 218 1.94 -15.59 -22.77
CA ILE A 218 2.05 -17.05 -22.97
C ILE A 218 1.53 -17.44 -24.36
N MET A 219 0.30 -17.05 -24.70
CA MET A 219 -0.29 -17.41 -26.00
C MET A 219 0.53 -16.85 -27.17
N ARG A 220 1.00 -15.59 -27.08
CA ARG A 220 1.80 -14.99 -28.17
C ARG A 220 3.17 -15.67 -28.32
N CYS A 221 3.84 -16.00 -27.20
CA CYS A 221 5.11 -16.72 -27.24
C CYS A 221 4.95 -18.16 -27.72
N HIS A 222 3.86 -18.83 -27.35
CA HIS A 222 3.51 -20.16 -27.84
C HIS A 222 3.37 -20.14 -29.36
N THR A 223 2.48 -19.31 -29.89
CA THR A 223 2.27 -19.20 -31.35
C THR A 223 3.55 -18.84 -32.07
N ALA A 224 4.33 -17.88 -31.55
CA ALA A 224 5.62 -17.51 -32.14
C ALA A 224 6.63 -18.68 -32.14
N ALA A 225 6.60 -19.56 -31.14
CA ALA A 225 7.49 -20.72 -31.06
C ALA A 225 7.09 -21.82 -32.04
N GLU A 226 5.80 -22.10 -32.15
CA GLU A 226 5.25 -22.98 -33.18
C GLU A 226 5.65 -22.52 -34.59
N GLU A 227 5.47 -21.24 -34.89
CA GLU A 227 5.80 -20.65 -36.20
C GLU A 227 7.31 -20.66 -36.48
N ALA A 228 8.14 -20.28 -35.51
CA ALA A 228 9.57 -20.06 -35.73
C ALA A 228 10.45 -21.31 -35.59
N LEU A 229 9.99 -22.33 -34.86
CA LEU A 229 10.74 -23.58 -34.60
C LEU A 229 10.05 -24.82 -35.19
N GLY A 230 8.76 -24.74 -35.51
CA GLY A 230 7.95 -25.80 -36.08
C GLY A 230 7.33 -26.74 -35.03
N ASN A 231 6.10 -27.18 -35.30
CA ASN A 231 5.32 -28.06 -34.41
C ASN A 231 5.91 -29.46 -34.23
N GLN A 232 6.84 -29.89 -35.08
CA GLN A 232 7.53 -31.19 -34.94
C GLN A 232 8.78 -31.08 -34.06
N ALA A 233 9.27 -29.88 -33.79
CA ALA A 233 10.55 -29.70 -33.08
C ALA A 233 10.42 -29.94 -31.57
N ALA A 234 9.31 -29.53 -30.96
CA ALA A 234 8.99 -29.74 -29.57
C ALA A 234 7.48 -29.86 -29.36
N GLU A 235 7.07 -30.36 -28.20
CA GLU A 235 5.72 -30.24 -27.67
C GLU A 235 5.60 -28.90 -26.91
N TYR A 236 4.69 -28.03 -27.32
CA TYR A 236 4.44 -26.74 -26.68
C TYR A 236 3.21 -26.84 -25.77
N LEU A 237 3.37 -26.49 -24.50
CA LEU A 237 2.31 -26.54 -23.49
C LEU A 237 2.19 -25.22 -22.74
N ASP A 238 0.99 -24.89 -22.31
CA ASP A 238 0.72 -23.69 -21.52
C ASP A 238 0.33 -24.04 -20.08
N LEU A 239 0.91 -23.31 -19.12
CA LEU A 239 0.69 -23.49 -17.70
C LEU A 239 0.43 -22.14 -17.00
N PHE A 240 -0.84 -21.78 -16.87
CA PHE A 240 -1.30 -20.59 -16.14
C PHE A 240 -2.56 -20.92 -15.30
N GLY A 241 -3.03 -19.96 -14.49
CA GLY A 241 -4.19 -20.18 -13.61
C GLY A 241 -5.47 -20.49 -14.40
N GLY A 242 -6.25 -21.47 -13.93
CA GLY A 242 -7.50 -21.88 -14.60
C GLY A 242 -7.30 -22.81 -15.81
N GLN A 243 -6.12 -23.40 -15.98
CA GLN A 243 -5.85 -24.37 -17.05
C GLN A 243 -6.57 -25.70 -16.83
N GLU A 244 -7.01 -26.37 -17.90
CA GLU A 244 -7.70 -27.66 -17.82
C GLU A 244 -6.84 -28.76 -17.17
N ARG A 245 -7.48 -29.60 -16.35
CA ARG A 245 -6.81 -30.67 -15.58
C ARG A 245 -5.99 -31.61 -16.47
N ASN A 246 -6.52 -31.99 -17.63
CA ASN A 246 -5.81 -32.88 -18.57
C ASN A 246 -4.50 -32.29 -19.08
N ILE A 247 -4.44 -30.97 -19.29
CA ILE A 247 -3.21 -30.28 -19.71
C ILE A 247 -2.22 -30.23 -18.54
N GLN A 248 -2.71 -29.99 -17.32
CA GLN A 248 -1.88 -30.04 -16.12
C GLN A 248 -1.27 -31.42 -15.91
N ASP A 249 -2.05 -32.49 -16.05
CA ASP A 249 -1.58 -33.87 -15.91
C ASP A 249 -0.50 -34.19 -16.96
N ARG A 250 -0.70 -33.76 -18.22
CA ARG A 250 0.31 -33.91 -19.30
C ARG A 250 1.65 -33.27 -19.00
N ILE A 251 1.68 -32.16 -18.25
CA ILE A 251 2.93 -31.48 -17.88
C ILE A 251 3.82 -32.38 -16.99
N PHE A 252 3.21 -33.27 -16.21
CA PHE A 252 3.92 -34.18 -15.31
C PHE A 252 4.30 -35.52 -15.96
N GLU A 253 3.84 -35.79 -17.17
CA GLU A 253 4.20 -37.01 -17.90
C GLU A 253 5.65 -36.94 -18.39
N GLU A 254 6.39 -38.04 -18.25
CA GLU A 254 7.73 -38.16 -18.83
C GLU A 254 7.63 -38.38 -20.34
N THR A 255 8.47 -37.67 -21.10
CA THR A 255 8.50 -37.76 -22.56
C THR A 255 9.94 -37.68 -23.07
N GLU A 256 10.24 -38.42 -24.14
CA GLU A 256 11.52 -38.31 -24.85
C GLU A 256 11.53 -37.14 -25.85
N ARG A 257 10.36 -36.68 -26.27
CA ARG A 257 10.22 -35.53 -27.18
C ARG A 257 10.53 -34.24 -26.42
N PRO A 258 11.34 -33.31 -27.00
CA PRO A 258 11.56 -32.01 -26.38
C PRO A 258 10.25 -31.31 -26.06
N ARG A 259 10.17 -30.69 -24.89
CA ARG A 259 8.97 -30.02 -24.39
C ARG A 259 9.30 -28.61 -23.97
N VAL A 260 8.46 -27.65 -24.36
CA VAL A 260 8.55 -26.25 -23.95
C VAL A 260 7.25 -25.87 -23.26
N ILE A 261 7.34 -25.46 -22.00
CA ILE A 261 6.19 -25.11 -21.17
C ILE A 261 6.24 -23.62 -20.90
N PHE A 262 5.27 -22.88 -21.44
CA PHE A 262 5.09 -21.46 -21.18
C PHE A 262 4.26 -21.27 -19.92
N THR A 263 4.81 -20.56 -18.93
CA THR A 263 4.21 -20.52 -17.60
C THR A 263 4.32 -19.16 -16.92
N THR A 264 3.42 -18.88 -16.00
CA THR A 264 3.58 -17.77 -15.06
C THR A 264 4.44 -18.19 -13.86
N ASN A 265 4.45 -17.41 -12.78
CA ASN A 265 5.07 -17.80 -11.52
C ASN A 265 4.51 -19.11 -10.92
N ILE A 266 3.46 -19.74 -11.48
CA ILE A 266 2.90 -21.03 -11.04
C ILE A 266 3.96 -22.13 -10.93
N ALA A 267 4.92 -22.20 -11.86
CA ALA A 267 5.98 -23.20 -11.85
C ALA A 267 7.21 -22.83 -10.97
N GLU A 268 7.21 -21.67 -10.32
CA GLU A 268 8.39 -21.08 -9.67
C GLU A 268 8.87 -21.84 -8.43
N THR A 269 7.95 -22.29 -7.58
CA THR A 269 8.23 -22.86 -6.24
C THR A 269 7.62 -24.27 -6.13
N SER A 270 6.34 -24.35 -6.45
CA SER A 270 5.42 -25.38 -5.98
C SER A 270 5.23 -26.59 -6.90
N ILE A 271 5.62 -26.48 -8.19
CA ILE A 271 5.37 -27.54 -9.18
C ILE A 271 6.69 -28.21 -9.56
N THR A 272 6.72 -29.54 -9.48
CA THR A 272 7.86 -30.34 -9.91
C THR A 272 7.59 -30.90 -11.30
N VAL A 273 8.03 -30.17 -12.32
CA VAL A 273 8.07 -30.66 -13.70
C VAL A 273 9.27 -31.60 -13.83
N PRO A 274 9.10 -32.83 -14.36
CA PRO A 274 10.20 -33.78 -14.51
C PRO A 274 11.21 -33.30 -15.56
N ASN A 275 12.50 -33.62 -15.35
CA ASN A 275 13.56 -33.50 -16.34
C ASN A 275 13.77 -32.12 -16.98
N VAL A 276 13.43 -31.03 -16.27
CA VAL A 276 13.72 -29.67 -16.72
C VAL A 276 15.24 -29.51 -16.92
N SER A 277 15.63 -29.10 -18.13
CA SER A 277 17.03 -28.85 -18.54
C SER A 277 17.25 -27.37 -18.83
N GLY A 278 16.23 -26.68 -19.35
CA GLY A 278 16.29 -25.28 -19.72
C GLY A 278 15.30 -24.43 -18.94
N VAL A 279 15.69 -23.19 -18.64
CA VAL A 279 14.79 -22.13 -18.17
C VAL A 279 15.01 -20.89 -19.05
N VAL A 280 13.92 -20.23 -19.43
CA VAL A 280 13.94 -18.89 -20.03
C VAL A 280 13.11 -18.00 -19.13
N ASP A 281 13.69 -16.93 -18.59
CA ASP A 281 13.01 -16.04 -17.65
C ASP A 281 12.88 -14.63 -18.23
N SER A 282 11.65 -14.13 -18.32
CA SER A 282 11.38 -12.76 -18.75
C SER A 282 11.75 -11.70 -17.72
N GLY A 283 11.94 -12.08 -16.45
CA GLY A 283 12.32 -11.16 -15.38
C GLY A 283 11.18 -10.27 -14.90
N ILE A 284 9.97 -10.52 -15.38
CA ILE A 284 8.76 -9.79 -15.05
C ILE A 284 7.65 -10.74 -14.61
N GLU A 285 6.73 -10.23 -13.83
CA GLU A 285 5.52 -10.91 -13.45
C GLU A 285 4.33 -9.95 -13.39
N ARG A 286 3.12 -10.51 -13.31
CA ARG A 286 1.91 -9.73 -13.10
C ARG A 286 1.35 -10.02 -11.71
N VAL A 287 1.41 -9.01 -10.85
CA VAL A 287 0.91 -9.07 -9.47
C VAL A 287 -0.38 -8.27 -9.34
N SER A 288 -1.28 -8.75 -8.49
CA SER A 288 -2.44 -7.98 -8.05
C SER A 288 -2.00 -7.09 -6.89
N GLU A 289 -2.20 -5.79 -7.03
CA GLU A 289 -1.86 -4.79 -6.03
C GLU A 289 -3.08 -3.90 -5.79
N TYR A 290 -3.34 -3.55 -4.54
CA TYR A 290 -4.35 -2.57 -4.19
C TYR A 290 -3.85 -1.15 -4.47
N ASP A 291 -4.60 -0.40 -5.27
CA ASP A 291 -4.32 1.00 -5.59
C ASP A 291 -5.02 1.91 -4.58
N ASP A 292 -4.26 2.58 -3.71
CA ASP A 292 -4.79 3.44 -2.65
C ASP A 292 -5.56 4.65 -3.19
N SER A 293 -5.11 5.20 -4.32
CA SER A 293 -5.75 6.38 -4.92
C SER A 293 -7.12 6.04 -5.48
N GLU A 294 -7.24 4.83 -6.05
CA GLU A 294 -8.40 4.44 -6.82
C GLU A 294 -9.30 3.46 -6.08
N LYS A 295 -8.85 2.98 -4.92
CA LYS A 295 -9.50 2.01 -4.02
C LYS A 295 -9.88 0.70 -4.71
N VAL A 296 -9.06 0.25 -5.66
CA VAL A 296 -9.31 -0.95 -6.47
C VAL A 296 -8.08 -1.83 -6.59
N ASN A 297 -8.30 -3.13 -6.72
CA ASN A 297 -7.23 -4.07 -7.08
C ASN A 297 -6.88 -3.91 -8.56
N VAL A 298 -5.60 -3.68 -8.85
CA VAL A 298 -5.05 -3.53 -10.19
C VAL A 298 -4.01 -4.61 -10.45
N LEU A 299 -4.02 -5.17 -11.65
CA LEU A 299 -2.97 -6.06 -12.11
C LEU A 299 -1.82 -5.22 -12.68
N ARG A 300 -0.70 -5.15 -11.97
CA ARG A 300 0.51 -4.44 -12.43
C ARG A 300 1.55 -5.43 -12.90
N THR A 301 2.20 -5.11 -14.00
CA THR A 301 3.37 -5.87 -14.46
C THR A 301 4.60 -5.22 -13.84
N SER A 302 5.34 -5.97 -13.04
CA SER A 302 6.53 -5.50 -12.31
C SER A 302 7.72 -6.41 -12.59
N ALA A 303 8.92 -5.90 -12.31
CA ALA A 303 10.13 -6.74 -12.27
C ALA A 303 10.08 -7.68 -11.07
N ILE A 304 10.58 -8.90 -11.24
CA ILE A 304 10.68 -9.87 -10.16
C ILE A 304 11.84 -9.54 -9.22
N SER A 305 11.82 -10.10 -8.01
CA SER A 305 12.99 -10.04 -7.14
C SER A 305 14.10 -10.99 -7.60
N MET A 306 15.33 -10.72 -7.17
CA MET A 306 16.46 -11.62 -7.38
C MET A 306 16.22 -12.99 -6.73
N GLN A 307 15.49 -13.04 -5.62
CA GLN A 307 15.09 -14.29 -4.98
C GLN A 307 14.16 -15.12 -5.88
N ASN A 308 13.17 -14.50 -6.54
CA ASN A 308 12.31 -15.17 -7.52
C ASN A 308 13.16 -15.68 -8.71
N ALA A 309 14.07 -14.86 -9.24
CA ALA A 309 14.93 -15.23 -10.36
C ALA A 309 15.79 -16.46 -10.06
N ILE A 310 16.35 -16.55 -8.85
CA ILE A 310 17.12 -17.71 -8.38
C ILE A 310 16.24 -18.97 -8.32
N GLN A 311 15.01 -18.85 -7.82
CA GLN A 311 14.08 -19.99 -7.71
C GLN A 311 13.61 -20.50 -9.07
N ARG A 312 13.31 -19.58 -10.01
CA ARG A 312 12.99 -19.89 -11.40
C ARG A 312 14.14 -20.60 -12.09
N SER A 313 15.35 -20.06 -11.96
CA SER A 313 16.57 -20.66 -12.53
C SER A 313 16.86 -22.04 -11.93
N GLY A 314 16.65 -22.21 -10.62
CA GLY A 314 16.86 -23.48 -9.92
C GLY A 314 15.99 -24.64 -10.41
N ARG A 315 14.96 -24.38 -11.22
CA ARG A 315 14.11 -25.44 -11.81
C ARG A 315 14.88 -26.38 -12.72
N SER A 316 15.89 -25.90 -13.46
CA SER A 316 16.69 -26.74 -14.36
C SER A 316 17.83 -27.51 -13.67
N GLY A 317 18.07 -27.30 -12.37
CA GLY A 317 19.15 -27.95 -11.61
C GLY A 317 18.71 -29.08 -10.67
N ARG A 318 17.50 -29.61 -10.86
CA ARG A 318 16.90 -30.59 -9.91
C ARG A 318 17.31 -32.03 -10.17
N THR A 319 17.33 -32.45 -11.43
CA THR A 319 17.57 -33.85 -11.82
C THR A 319 18.83 -34.04 -12.67
N GLN A 320 19.38 -32.95 -13.21
CA GLN A 320 20.53 -32.93 -14.10
C GLN A 320 21.13 -31.52 -14.12
N ASN A 321 22.31 -31.35 -14.74
CA ASN A 321 22.89 -30.04 -15.01
C ASN A 321 21.93 -29.20 -15.87
N GLY A 322 21.69 -27.96 -15.46
CA GLY A 322 20.71 -27.08 -16.09
C GLY A 322 21.33 -25.84 -16.73
N CYS A 323 20.55 -25.18 -17.59
CA CYS A 323 20.82 -23.84 -18.07
C CYS A 323 19.60 -22.93 -17.82
N ALA A 324 19.84 -21.66 -17.47
CA ALA A 324 18.82 -20.63 -17.38
C ALA A 324 19.26 -19.39 -18.16
N ILE A 325 18.43 -18.98 -19.13
CA ILE A 325 18.62 -17.75 -19.91
C ILE A 325 17.71 -16.67 -19.31
N ARG A 326 18.34 -15.62 -18.77
CA ARG A 326 17.68 -14.44 -18.21
C ARG A 326 17.56 -13.37 -19.29
N LEU A 327 16.36 -12.96 -19.62
CA LEU A 327 16.08 -11.97 -20.68
C LEU A 327 16.30 -10.52 -20.19
N TRP A 328 17.38 -10.30 -19.44
CA TRP A 328 17.81 -8.99 -18.94
C TRP A 328 19.33 -8.95 -18.80
N SER A 329 19.88 -7.75 -18.65
CA SER A 329 21.32 -7.55 -18.48
C SER A 329 21.78 -7.74 -17.03
N GLU A 330 23.04 -8.08 -16.81
CA GLU A 330 23.64 -8.11 -15.46
C GLU A 330 23.50 -6.76 -14.73
N GLU A 331 23.51 -5.65 -15.45
CA GLU A 331 23.31 -4.31 -14.87
C GLU A 331 21.87 -4.08 -14.42
N THR A 332 20.90 -4.62 -15.16
CA THR A 332 19.48 -4.62 -14.74
C THR A 332 19.29 -5.46 -13.49
N GLU A 333 19.96 -6.62 -13.40
CA GLU A 333 19.88 -7.53 -12.26
C GLU A 333 20.34 -6.87 -10.95
N LYS A 334 21.42 -6.08 -10.99
CA LYS A 334 21.92 -5.36 -9.81
C LYS A 334 20.90 -4.36 -9.23
N ARG A 335 19.94 -3.91 -10.03
CA ARG A 335 18.87 -2.99 -9.62
C ARG A 335 17.58 -3.70 -9.25
N MET A 336 17.50 -5.02 -9.39
CA MET A 336 16.32 -5.78 -9.00
C MET A 336 16.16 -5.77 -7.47
N PRO A 337 14.91 -5.78 -6.98
CA PRO A 337 14.63 -6.00 -5.56
C PRO A 337 15.30 -7.29 -5.08
N GLN A 338 15.91 -7.28 -3.90
CA GLN A 338 16.64 -8.46 -3.41
C GLN A 338 15.74 -9.49 -2.71
N GLY A 339 14.74 -9.03 -1.97
CA GLY A 339 13.78 -9.87 -1.23
C GLY A 339 12.41 -9.92 -1.87
N ILE A 340 11.61 -10.91 -1.45
CA ILE A 340 10.19 -11.02 -1.80
C ILE A 340 9.40 -9.92 -1.08
N ILE A 341 8.52 -9.25 -1.81
CA ILE A 341 7.61 -8.23 -1.24
C ILE A 341 6.46 -8.97 -0.54
N PRO A 342 6.24 -8.77 0.78
CA PRO A 342 5.16 -9.43 1.49
C PRO A 342 3.78 -9.03 0.97
N GLU A 343 2.87 -9.99 0.81
CA GLU A 343 1.53 -9.74 0.28
C GLU A 343 0.70 -8.80 1.18
N VAL A 344 0.97 -8.81 2.48
CA VAL A 344 0.32 -7.91 3.46
C VAL A 344 0.49 -6.42 3.12
N THR A 345 1.55 -6.05 2.40
CA THR A 345 1.78 -4.66 1.96
C THR A 345 1.11 -4.33 0.63
N GLN A 346 0.49 -5.31 -0.05
CA GLN A 346 -0.06 -5.18 -1.41
C GLN A 346 -1.58 -5.35 -1.46
N ILE A 347 -2.22 -5.76 -0.37
CA ILE A 347 -3.67 -6.01 -0.32
C ILE A 347 -4.44 -4.88 0.39
N GLU A 348 -5.76 -4.89 0.18
CA GLU A 348 -6.72 -4.24 1.07
C GLU A 348 -6.88 -5.11 2.33
N PRO A 349 -6.66 -4.59 3.55
CA PRO A 349 -6.47 -5.43 4.73
C PRO A 349 -7.74 -5.70 5.56
N SER A 350 -8.96 -5.31 5.13
CA SER A 350 -10.18 -5.48 5.94
C SER A 350 -10.46 -6.94 6.31
N GLU A 351 -10.33 -7.87 5.35
CA GLU A 351 -10.48 -9.31 5.63
C GLU A 351 -9.44 -9.78 6.66
N LEU A 352 -8.16 -9.45 6.44
CA LEU A 352 -7.05 -9.86 7.29
C LEU A 352 -7.20 -9.30 8.73
N LEU A 353 -7.63 -8.04 8.87
CA LEU A 353 -7.80 -7.39 10.16
C LEU A 353 -8.95 -7.99 10.97
N LEU A 354 -10.07 -8.32 10.33
CA LEU A 354 -11.18 -8.99 11.02
C LEU A 354 -10.77 -10.40 11.49
N GLN A 355 -10.06 -11.15 10.65
CA GLN A 355 -9.53 -12.47 11.00
C GLN A 355 -8.51 -12.36 12.14
N LYS A 356 -7.59 -11.39 12.08
CA LYS A 356 -6.63 -11.09 13.15
C LYS A 356 -7.36 -10.79 14.46
N ALA A 357 -8.34 -9.89 14.47
CA ALA A 357 -9.08 -9.53 15.68
C ALA A 357 -9.82 -10.74 16.30
N SER A 358 -10.38 -11.64 15.47
CA SER A 358 -10.99 -12.91 15.93
C SER A 358 -9.97 -13.81 16.64
N LEU A 359 -8.76 -13.91 16.09
CA LEU A 359 -7.68 -14.69 16.70
C LEU A 359 -7.11 -14.03 17.95
N GLU A 360 -6.96 -12.70 17.97
CA GLU A 360 -6.47 -11.94 19.12
C GLU A 360 -7.37 -12.07 20.34
N LYS A 361 -8.68 -12.18 20.14
CA LYS A 361 -9.61 -12.49 21.23
C LYS A 361 -9.29 -13.81 21.94
N LYS A 362 -8.66 -14.77 21.25
CA LYS A 362 -8.29 -16.08 21.80
C LYS A 362 -6.93 -16.08 22.49
N VAL A 363 -5.93 -15.36 21.95
CA VAL A 363 -4.53 -15.48 22.39
C VAL A 363 -3.86 -14.15 22.79
N GLY A 364 -4.60 -13.05 22.79
CA GLY A 364 -4.07 -11.70 22.98
C GLY A 364 -3.40 -11.15 21.71
N ASN A 365 -2.65 -10.06 21.86
CA ASN A 365 -2.07 -9.31 20.74
C ASN A 365 -1.19 -10.19 19.81
N LEU A 366 -1.44 -10.07 18.51
CA LEU A 366 -0.72 -10.76 17.45
C LEU A 366 0.09 -9.74 16.63
N ALA A 367 1.41 -9.82 16.74
CA ALA A 367 2.32 -9.08 15.88
C ALA A 367 2.58 -9.88 14.59
N LEU A 368 2.27 -9.29 13.44
CA LEU A 368 2.60 -9.88 12.14
C LEU A 368 4.11 -9.73 11.86
N PRO A 369 4.73 -10.60 11.05
CA PRO A 369 6.14 -10.46 10.67
C PRO A 369 6.42 -9.20 9.84
N THR A 370 5.39 -8.63 9.21
CA THR A 370 5.47 -7.35 8.51
C THR A 370 4.21 -6.55 8.79
N ASP A 371 4.38 -5.28 9.11
CA ASP A 371 3.28 -4.38 9.42
C ASP A 371 2.43 -4.08 8.17
N ILE A 372 1.13 -3.95 8.40
CA ILE A 372 0.19 -3.45 7.39
C ILE A 372 0.45 -1.95 7.21
N PRO A 373 0.51 -1.43 5.97
CA PRO A 373 0.66 0.01 5.73
C PRO A 373 -0.40 0.83 6.50
N GLU A 374 0.05 1.83 7.27
CA GLU A 374 -0.79 2.49 8.28
C GLU A 374 -2.04 3.14 7.67
N ASN A 375 -1.91 3.82 6.52
CA ASN A 375 -3.06 4.42 5.82
C ASN A 375 -4.13 3.38 5.45
N ARG A 376 -3.71 2.20 4.97
CA ARG A 376 -4.64 1.11 4.62
C ARG A 376 -5.26 0.49 5.85
N LYS A 377 -4.48 0.30 6.90
CA LYS A 377 -4.94 -0.22 8.18
C LYS A 377 -6.03 0.69 8.77
N GLN A 378 -5.80 2.00 8.82
CA GLN A 378 -6.78 2.97 9.34
C GLN A 378 -8.06 3.00 8.49
N ALA A 379 -7.94 2.97 7.16
CA ALA A 379 -9.10 2.91 6.27
C ALA A 379 -9.95 1.65 6.49
N ALA A 380 -9.31 0.49 6.63
CA ALA A 380 -9.97 -0.78 6.88
C ALA A 380 -10.59 -0.87 8.28
N LEU A 381 -9.90 -0.38 9.32
CA LEU A 381 -10.47 -0.28 10.67
C LEU A 381 -11.73 0.59 10.67
N LYS A 382 -11.68 1.78 10.05
CA LYS A 382 -12.84 2.65 9.92
C LYS A 382 -14.01 1.99 9.20
N LEU A 383 -13.73 1.20 8.15
CA LEU A 383 -14.76 0.44 7.43
C LEU A 383 -15.40 -0.62 8.33
N LEU A 384 -14.59 -1.44 9.00
CA LEU A 384 -15.07 -2.52 9.87
C LEU A 384 -15.82 -1.99 11.10
N GLU A 385 -15.39 -0.87 11.68
CA GLU A 385 -16.09 -0.17 12.75
C GLU A 385 -17.39 0.47 12.24
N GLY A 386 -17.39 1.04 11.04
CA GLY A 386 -18.60 1.55 10.38
C GLY A 386 -19.65 0.47 10.13
N PHE A 387 -19.22 -0.77 9.87
CA PHE A 387 -20.10 -1.94 9.78
C PHE A 387 -20.42 -2.57 11.15
N GLY A 388 -19.87 -2.06 12.24
CA GLY A 388 -20.06 -2.60 13.59
C GLY A 388 -19.44 -3.99 13.80
N MET A 389 -18.50 -4.41 12.95
CA MET A 389 -17.77 -5.68 13.09
C MET A 389 -16.60 -5.57 14.08
N LEU A 390 -16.06 -4.37 14.23
CA LEU A 390 -15.05 -4.01 15.22
C LEU A 390 -15.54 -2.85 16.09
N GLU A 391 -14.96 -2.74 17.29
CA GLU A 391 -15.11 -1.60 18.20
C GLU A 391 -13.76 -1.35 18.88
N ALA A 392 -13.16 -0.18 18.65
CA ALA A 392 -11.82 0.18 19.14
C ALA A 392 -10.77 -0.90 18.81
N GLY A 393 -10.85 -1.45 17.59
CA GLY A 393 -9.99 -2.54 17.11
C GLY A 393 -10.30 -3.95 17.65
N ALA A 394 -11.22 -4.10 18.61
CA ALA A 394 -11.63 -5.42 19.11
C ALA A 394 -12.83 -5.98 18.31
N ILE A 395 -12.88 -7.30 18.13
CA ILE A 395 -13.97 -7.95 17.39
C ILE A 395 -15.30 -7.95 18.17
N THR A 396 -16.38 -7.55 17.52
CA THR A 396 -17.74 -7.56 18.10
C THR A 396 -18.44 -8.91 17.90
N GLU A 397 -19.64 -9.08 18.45
CA GLU A 397 -20.47 -10.27 18.18
C GLU A 397 -20.85 -10.37 16.69
N LEU A 398 -21.10 -9.24 16.03
CA LEU A 398 -21.38 -9.20 14.60
C LEU A 398 -20.14 -9.62 13.80
N GLY A 399 -18.96 -9.14 14.17
CA GLY A 399 -17.70 -9.56 13.55
C GLY A 399 -17.43 -11.06 13.69
N GLU A 400 -17.72 -11.64 14.86
CA GLU A 400 -17.62 -13.09 15.10
C GLU A 400 -18.61 -13.89 14.24
N LYS A 401 -19.84 -13.40 14.08
CA LYS A 401 -20.81 -14.00 13.15
C LYS A 401 -20.32 -13.93 11.71
N ALA A 402 -19.80 -12.78 11.28
CA ALA A 402 -19.27 -12.57 9.94
C ALA A 402 -18.12 -13.54 9.60
N ILE A 403 -17.20 -13.78 10.54
CA ILE A 403 -16.10 -14.75 10.40
C ILE A 403 -16.59 -16.20 10.20
N ARG A 404 -17.75 -16.56 10.75
CA ARG A 404 -18.33 -17.90 10.65
C ARG A 404 -19.16 -18.13 9.38
N THR A 405 -19.28 -17.12 8.53
CA THR A 405 -20.00 -17.25 7.27
C THR A 405 -19.16 -18.02 6.24
N PRO A 406 -19.78 -18.64 5.22
CA PRO A 406 -19.06 -19.38 4.17
C PRO A 406 -18.29 -18.48 3.19
N VAL A 407 -18.28 -17.16 3.39
CA VAL A 407 -17.63 -16.16 2.52
C VAL A 407 -16.72 -15.28 3.36
N THR A 408 -15.65 -14.79 2.73
CA THR A 408 -14.66 -13.95 3.42
C THR A 408 -14.71 -12.47 2.99
N ASP A 409 -15.41 -12.16 1.90
CA ASP A 409 -15.65 -10.78 1.47
C ASP A 409 -16.48 -10.06 2.53
N ILE A 410 -15.95 -8.96 3.08
CA ILE A 410 -16.52 -8.27 4.25
C ILE A 410 -17.97 -7.82 4.02
N PRO A 411 -18.31 -7.11 2.93
CA PRO A 411 -19.71 -6.81 2.60
C PRO A 411 -20.62 -8.03 2.50
N LEU A 412 -20.18 -9.12 1.88
CA LEU A 412 -21.00 -10.34 1.79
C LEU A 412 -21.19 -11.03 3.14
N ALA A 413 -20.14 -11.06 3.96
CA ALA A 413 -20.19 -11.59 5.31
C ALA A 413 -21.12 -10.75 6.20
N LEU A 414 -21.14 -9.42 6.03
CA LEU A 414 -22.09 -8.52 6.69
C LEU A 414 -23.53 -8.93 6.39
N ILE A 415 -23.89 -9.06 5.11
CA ILE A 415 -25.24 -9.43 4.66
C ILE A 415 -25.70 -10.72 5.35
N LEU A 416 -24.86 -11.75 5.36
CA LEU A 416 -25.18 -13.04 5.99
C LEU A 416 -25.27 -12.95 7.52
N ALA A 417 -24.42 -12.15 8.16
CA ALA A 417 -24.35 -12.02 9.62
C ALA A 417 -25.48 -11.15 10.19
N THR A 418 -26.03 -10.23 9.41
CA THR A 418 -27.14 -9.36 9.82
C THR A 418 -28.53 -9.93 9.52
N ALA A 419 -28.61 -10.98 8.69
CA ALA A 419 -29.87 -11.64 8.37
C ALA A 419 -30.52 -12.19 9.66
N LYS A 420 -31.81 -11.94 9.83
CA LYS A 420 -32.61 -12.35 11.00
C LYS A 420 -33.56 -13.49 10.68
N GLU A 421 -33.97 -13.60 9.42
CA GLU A 421 -34.89 -14.63 8.93
C GLU A 421 -34.49 -15.11 7.53
N ALA A 422 -35.01 -16.26 7.09
CA ALA A 422 -34.68 -16.84 5.78
C ALA A 422 -35.08 -15.91 4.61
N SER A 423 -36.12 -15.09 4.77
CA SER A 423 -36.59 -14.09 3.81
C SER A 423 -35.60 -12.95 3.57
N ASP A 424 -34.67 -12.68 4.49
CA ASP A 424 -33.62 -11.67 4.28
C ASP A 424 -32.61 -12.09 3.21
N LEU A 425 -32.52 -13.40 2.96
CA LEU A 425 -31.56 -14.03 2.04
C LEU A 425 -32.29 -14.81 0.94
N PRO A 426 -33.06 -14.14 0.05
CA PRO A 426 -33.74 -14.81 -1.05
C PRO A 426 -32.72 -15.46 -1.99
N ASP A 427 -33.16 -16.46 -2.76
CA ASP A 427 -32.28 -17.22 -3.66
C ASP A 427 -31.56 -16.32 -4.67
N LEU A 428 -32.20 -15.22 -5.11
CA LEU A 428 -31.58 -14.24 -5.98
C LEU A 428 -30.39 -13.55 -5.31
N THR A 429 -30.51 -13.17 -4.03
CA THR A 429 -29.41 -12.61 -3.25
C THR A 429 -28.28 -13.62 -3.10
N LEU A 430 -28.57 -14.87 -2.73
CA LEU A 430 -27.54 -15.90 -2.61
C LEU A 430 -26.81 -16.17 -3.95
N ALA A 431 -27.54 -16.17 -5.07
CA ALA A 431 -26.95 -16.31 -6.41
C ALA A 431 -26.07 -15.11 -6.76
N ALA A 432 -26.51 -13.88 -6.45
CA ALA A 432 -25.72 -12.67 -6.65
C ALA A 432 -24.43 -12.68 -5.82
N MET A 433 -24.51 -13.07 -4.54
CA MET A 433 -23.36 -13.23 -3.65
C MET A 433 -22.38 -14.29 -4.19
N ALA A 434 -22.88 -15.42 -4.69
CA ALA A 434 -22.04 -16.46 -5.30
C ALA A 434 -21.25 -15.94 -6.51
N TRP A 435 -21.85 -15.08 -7.33
CA TRP A 435 -21.18 -14.42 -8.45
C TRP A 435 -20.12 -13.41 -8.01
N ILE A 436 -20.40 -12.61 -6.99
CA ILE A 436 -19.42 -11.66 -6.43
C ILE A 436 -18.21 -12.41 -5.86
N HIS A 437 -18.45 -13.48 -5.09
CA HIS A 437 -17.41 -14.21 -4.36
C HIS A 437 -16.58 -15.18 -5.23
N SER A 438 -17.20 -15.81 -6.23
CA SER A 438 -16.58 -16.91 -7.00
C SER A 438 -16.67 -16.73 -8.52
N GLY A 439 -17.30 -15.66 -9.01
CA GLY A 439 -17.44 -15.36 -10.43
C GLY A 439 -16.31 -14.50 -11.01
N THR A 440 -15.34 -14.06 -10.21
CA THR A 440 -14.32 -13.06 -10.58
C THR A 440 -13.57 -13.42 -11.87
N GLU A 441 -13.12 -14.68 -12.02
CA GLU A 441 -12.37 -15.11 -13.20
C GLU A 441 -13.23 -15.07 -14.47
N PHE A 442 -14.50 -15.48 -14.37
CA PHE A 442 -15.45 -15.40 -15.49
C PHE A 442 -15.71 -13.95 -15.89
N VAL A 443 -15.98 -13.09 -14.90
CA VAL A 443 -16.21 -11.65 -15.09
C VAL A 443 -15.02 -10.97 -15.74
N GLN A 444 -13.80 -11.26 -15.29
CA GLN A 444 -12.57 -10.68 -15.86
C GLN A 444 -12.29 -11.13 -17.29
N LYS A 445 -12.71 -12.35 -17.67
CA LYS A 445 -12.59 -12.86 -19.05
C LYS A 445 -13.65 -12.30 -19.99
N SER A 446 -14.74 -11.75 -19.47
CA SER A 446 -15.81 -11.18 -20.28
C SER A 446 -15.33 -9.93 -21.03
N LYS A 447 -15.63 -9.86 -22.33
CA LYS A 447 -15.37 -8.66 -23.14
C LYS A 447 -16.39 -7.55 -22.92
N GLN A 448 -17.55 -7.89 -22.35
CA GLN A 448 -18.66 -6.97 -22.10
C GLN A 448 -18.95 -6.90 -20.60
N PRO A 449 -19.38 -5.74 -20.09
CA PRO A 449 -19.86 -5.64 -18.72
C PRO A 449 -21.07 -6.55 -18.50
N LEU A 450 -21.12 -7.16 -17.31
CA LEU A 450 -22.17 -8.10 -16.92
C LEU A 450 -23.08 -7.46 -15.87
N ASN A 451 -24.38 -7.62 -16.07
CA ASN A 451 -25.40 -7.25 -15.08
C ASN A 451 -25.58 -8.40 -14.08
N LEU A 452 -25.28 -8.14 -12.81
CA LEU A 452 -25.34 -9.16 -11.75
C LEU A 452 -26.75 -9.71 -11.52
N ILE A 453 -27.79 -8.88 -11.63
CA ILE A 453 -29.18 -9.32 -11.45
C ILE A 453 -29.55 -10.34 -12.52
N THR A 454 -29.14 -10.07 -13.77
CA THR A 454 -29.35 -11.00 -14.90
C THR A 454 -28.60 -12.30 -14.68
N LEU A 455 -27.30 -12.23 -14.34
CA LEU A 455 -26.48 -13.43 -14.07
C LEU A 455 -27.07 -14.30 -12.95
N ALA A 456 -27.46 -13.68 -11.83
CA ALA A 456 -28.06 -14.37 -10.70
C ALA A 456 -29.39 -15.02 -11.10
N SER A 457 -30.25 -14.31 -11.82
CA SER A 457 -31.54 -14.82 -12.30
C SER A 457 -31.36 -16.01 -13.26
N ASP A 458 -30.42 -15.92 -14.19
CA ASP A 458 -30.15 -16.98 -15.17
C ASP A 458 -29.56 -18.22 -14.50
N THR A 459 -28.73 -18.02 -13.46
CA THR A 459 -28.20 -19.12 -12.65
C THR A 459 -29.31 -19.91 -11.97
N LEU A 460 -30.30 -19.22 -11.40
CA LEU A 460 -31.46 -19.86 -10.76
C LEU A 460 -32.37 -20.57 -11.76
N LYS A 461 -32.41 -20.12 -13.01
CA LYS A 461 -33.13 -20.81 -14.11
C LYS A 461 -32.36 -22.03 -14.66
N GLY A 462 -31.18 -22.33 -14.12
CA GLY A 462 -30.35 -23.46 -14.54
C GLY A 462 -29.44 -23.18 -15.74
N SER A 463 -29.18 -21.90 -16.06
CA SER A 463 -28.39 -21.48 -17.22
C SER A 463 -27.10 -20.76 -16.84
N GLY A 464 -26.00 -21.09 -17.54
CA GLY A 464 -24.85 -20.20 -17.72
C GLY A 464 -23.89 -19.99 -16.54
N ALA A 465 -24.08 -20.63 -15.39
CA ALA A 465 -23.21 -20.45 -14.23
C ALA A 465 -21.95 -21.34 -14.27
N PRO A 466 -20.75 -20.79 -14.01
CA PRO A 466 -19.53 -21.57 -13.78
C PRO A 466 -19.68 -22.52 -12.58
N ARG A 467 -18.91 -23.62 -12.59
CA ARG A 467 -18.95 -24.65 -11.54
C ARG A 467 -18.70 -24.07 -10.14
N GLU A 468 -17.78 -23.13 -10.04
CA GLU A 468 -17.36 -22.45 -8.81
C GLU A 468 -18.50 -21.60 -8.22
N VAL A 469 -19.25 -20.91 -9.08
CA VAL A 469 -20.44 -20.13 -8.70
C VAL A 469 -21.55 -21.06 -8.22
N SER A 470 -21.84 -22.14 -8.97
CA SER A 470 -22.86 -23.12 -8.58
C SER A 470 -22.51 -23.88 -7.30
N TYR A 471 -21.22 -24.09 -7.02
CA TYR A 471 -20.77 -24.67 -5.76
C TYR A 471 -20.98 -23.70 -4.60
N THR A 472 -20.58 -22.44 -4.77
CA THR A 472 -20.75 -21.38 -3.75
C THR A 472 -22.21 -21.11 -3.44
N LEU A 473 -23.08 -21.07 -4.45
CA LEU A 473 -24.53 -20.93 -4.28
C LEU A 473 -25.10 -22.05 -3.40
N ARG A 474 -24.69 -23.30 -3.63
CA ARG A 474 -25.11 -24.44 -2.79
C ARG A 474 -24.63 -24.27 -1.35
N GLN A 475 -23.38 -23.88 -1.13
CA GLN A 475 -22.86 -23.60 0.23
C GLN A 475 -23.65 -22.51 0.94
N LEU A 476 -24.00 -21.43 0.23
CA LEU A 476 -24.81 -20.34 0.77
C LEU A 476 -26.25 -20.79 1.11
N GLN A 477 -26.86 -21.62 0.27
CA GLN A 477 -28.18 -22.20 0.52
C GLN A 477 -28.15 -23.16 1.72
N ASP A 478 -27.12 -23.99 1.84
CA ASP A 478 -26.93 -24.90 2.97
C ASP A 478 -26.66 -24.12 4.26
N TYR A 479 -25.89 -23.03 4.20
CA TYR A 479 -25.71 -22.12 5.32
C TYR A 479 -27.04 -21.51 5.77
N ARG A 480 -27.83 -20.93 4.87
CA ARG A 480 -29.17 -20.38 5.18
C ARG A 480 -30.05 -21.42 5.87
N LYS A 481 -30.07 -22.65 5.35
CA LYS A 481 -30.82 -23.78 5.94
C LYS A 481 -30.31 -24.17 7.32
N SER A 482 -28.99 -24.13 7.55
CA SER A 482 -28.40 -24.47 8.84
C SER A 482 -28.72 -23.44 9.93
N VAL A 483 -28.89 -22.16 9.55
CA VAL A 483 -29.17 -21.06 10.48
C VAL A 483 -30.67 -20.91 10.73
N PHE A 484 -31.51 -20.97 9.69
CA PHE A 484 -32.96 -20.66 9.78
C PHE A 484 -33.88 -21.86 9.53
N GLY A 485 -33.36 -23.04 9.20
CA GLY A 485 -34.18 -24.21 8.83
C GLY A 485 -34.76 -24.14 7.41
N ASN A 486 -35.78 -24.97 7.14
CA ASN A 486 -36.47 -25.04 5.84
C ASN A 486 -37.69 -24.10 5.80
N GLU A 487 -37.48 -22.81 6.01
CA GLU A 487 -38.54 -21.81 5.85
C GLU A 487 -38.73 -21.42 4.38
N ALA A 488 -39.98 -21.20 3.98
CA ALA A 488 -40.31 -20.78 2.62
C ALA A 488 -39.96 -19.30 2.42
N THR A 489 -39.11 -18.99 1.45
CA THR A 489 -38.84 -17.61 1.03
C THR A 489 -40.07 -17.03 0.33
N SER A 490 -40.58 -15.90 0.83
CA SER A 490 -41.64 -15.12 0.19
C SER A 490 -41.22 -14.65 -1.21
N LYS A 491 -42.18 -14.49 -2.14
CA LYS A 491 -41.97 -14.11 -3.55
C LYS A 491 -42.01 -12.59 -3.83
N ASN A 492 -41.95 -11.74 -2.82
CA ASN A 492 -42.12 -10.29 -3.03
C ASN A 492 -40.78 -9.62 -3.41
N ASP A 493 -40.72 -9.18 -4.66
CA ASP A 493 -39.73 -8.25 -5.26
C ASP A 493 -38.25 -8.46 -4.87
N ASP A 494 -37.75 -9.69 -5.04
CA ASP A 494 -36.38 -10.11 -4.75
C ASP A 494 -35.31 -9.17 -5.37
N GLN A 495 -35.61 -8.53 -6.51
CA GLN A 495 -34.67 -7.60 -7.17
C GLN A 495 -34.51 -6.31 -6.38
N GLN A 496 -35.61 -5.71 -5.92
CA GLN A 496 -35.55 -4.49 -5.11
C GLN A 496 -34.83 -4.74 -3.78
N GLN A 497 -35.11 -5.89 -3.15
CA GLN A 497 -34.43 -6.29 -1.92
C GLN A 497 -32.93 -6.49 -2.14
N LEU A 498 -32.53 -7.16 -3.22
CA LEU A 498 -31.12 -7.32 -3.60
C LEU A 498 -30.43 -5.96 -3.76
N ILE A 499 -31.04 -5.02 -4.49
CA ILE A 499 -30.47 -3.68 -4.72
C ILE A 499 -30.28 -2.95 -3.39
N ARG A 500 -31.29 -2.92 -2.51
CA ARG A 500 -31.20 -2.28 -1.19
C ARG A 500 -30.10 -2.89 -0.31
N THR A 501 -30.01 -4.21 -0.32
CA THR A 501 -29.00 -4.97 0.44
C THR A 501 -27.58 -4.61 -0.02
N LEU A 502 -27.37 -4.55 -1.33
CA LEU A 502 -26.07 -4.18 -1.90
C LEU A 502 -25.74 -2.70 -1.74
N LEU A 503 -26.72 -1.80 -1.79
CA LEU A 503 -26.51 -0.37 -1.50
C LEU A 503 -25.98 -0.15 -0.07
N HIS A 504 -26.51 -0.89 0.90
CA HIS A 504 -26.05 -0.80 2.29
C HIS A 504 -24.65 -1.40 2.48
N SER A 505 -24.32 -2.46 1.73
CA SER A 505 -23.07 -3.21 1.92
C SER A 505 -21.90 -2.72 1.07
N TYR A 506 -22.18 -1.99 -0.03
CA TYR A 506 -21.18 -1.38 -0.93
C TYR A 506 -21.42 0.12 -1.13
N PRO A 507 -21.48 0.93 -0.06
CA PRO A 507 -21.83 2.36 -0.16
C PRO A 507 -20.81 3.15 -1.00
N ASP A 508 -19.53 2.81 -0.88
CA ASP A 508 -18.41 3.45 -1.59
C ASP A 508 -18.33 3.09 -3.09
N ARG A 509 -19.14 2.14 -3.55
CA ARG A 509 -19.14 1.66 -4.94
C ARG A 509 -20.33 2.12 -5.75
N VAL A 510 -21.20 2.95 -5.17
CA VAL A 510 -22.32 3.59 -5.86
C VAL A 510 -21.77 4.66 -6.79
N ALA A 511 -22.19 4.63 -8.04
CA ALA A 511 -21.75 5.58 -9.06
C ALA A 511 -22.95 6.23 -9.75
N THR A 512 -22.90 7.56 -9.88
CA THR A 512 -23.94 8.37 -10.51
C THR A 512 -23.45 9.01 -11.81
N PRO A 513 -24.33 9.43 -12.74
CA PRO A 513 -23.91 9.99 -14.02
C PRO A 513 -23.09 11.27 -13.85
N SER A 514 -21.99 11.40 -14.58
CA SER A 514 -21.23 12.65 -14.61
C SER A 514 -22.00 13.73 -15.39
N ALA A 515 -22.10 14.94 -14.83
CA ALA A 515 -22.95 16.03 -15.31
C ALA A 515 -22.66 16.55 -16.74
N SER A 516 -21.61 16.04 -17.42
CA SER A 516 -21.09 16.63 -18.66
C SER A 516 -21.14 15.76 -19.92
N GLN A 517 -21.53 14.48 -19.90
CA GLN A 517 -21.60 13.67 -21.14
C GLN A 517 -22.67 12.56 -21.12
N ASN A 518 -23.50 12.49 -22.17
CA ASN A 518 -24.25 11.29 -22.55
C ASN A 518 -23.26 10.18 -22.93
N GLY A 519 -23.25 9.03 -22.25
CA GLY A 519 -22.52 7.85 -22.75
C GLY A 519 -21.83 6.93 -21.74
N GLY A 520 -22.52 6.50 -20.67
CA GLY A 520 -22.01 5.44 -19.80
C GLY A 520 -20.78 5.82 -18.95
N VAL A 521 -20.62 7.10 -18.64
CA VAL A 521 -19.57 7.61 -17.74
C VAL A 521 -20.20 7.94 -16.39
N TYR A 522 -19.69 7.31 -15.34
CA TYR A 522 -20.16 7.49 -13.96
C TYR A 522 -19.05 8.03 -13.08
N LYS A 523 -19.45 8.68 -11.99
CA LYS A 523 -18.55 9.17 -10.95
C LYS A 523 -18.88 8.47 -9.64
N LEU A 524 -17.85 7.92 -8.99
CA LEU A 524 -17.90 7.37 -7.65
C LEU A 524 -17.82 8.49 -6.61
N ASP A 525 -18.25 8.21 -5.38
CA ASP A 525 -18.19 9.15 -4.26
C ASP A 525 -16.77 9.61 -3.93
N ASN A 526 -15.78 8.75 -4.17
CA ASN A 526 -14.36 9.09 -4.00
C ASN A 526 -13.79 10.00 -5.11
N GLY A 527 -14.61 10.39 -6.09
CA GLY A 527 -14.21 11.27 -7.19
C GLY A 527 -13.79 10.54 -8.46
N ASN A 528 -13.57 9.21 -8.41
CA ASN A 528 -13.09 8.45 -9.55
C ASN A 528 -14.13 8.39 -10.65
N VAL A 529 -13.66 8.51 -11.89
CA VAL A 529 -14.49 8.40 -13.08
C VAL A 529 -14.37 7.00 -13.65
N ILE A 530 -15.50 6.30 -13.73
CA ILE A 530 -15.59 4.94 -14.24
C ILE A 530 -16.44 4.89 -15.51
N ARG A 531 -16.13 3.96 -16.40
CA ARG A 531 -16.88 3.75 -17.65
C ARG A 531 -17.59 2.41 -17.67
N LEU A 532 -18.86 2.44 -18.02
CA LEU A 532 -19.70 1.28 -18.30
C LEU A 532 -20.09 1.28 -19.78
N GLN A 533 -19.64 0.27 -20.52
CA GLN A 533 -19.92 0.14 -21.96
C GLN A 533 -21.14 -0.77 -22.19
N VAL A 534 -22.33 -0.19 -22.11
CA VAL A 534 -23.61 -0.87 -22.37
C VAL A 534 -24.44 -0.09 -23.38
N THR A 535 -25.35 -0.77 -24.08
CA THR A 535 -26.25 -0.17 -25.07
C THR A 535 -27.15 0.90 -24.46
N GLU A 536 -27.72 0.60 -23.28
CA GLU A 536 -28.60 1.48 -22.52
C GLU A 536 -28.04 1.66 -21.11
N PRO A 537 -27.33 2.77 -20.84
CA PRO A 537 -26.76 3.04 -19.52
C PRO A 537 -27.87 3.25 -18.46
N PRO A 538 -27.84 2.51 -17.33
CA PRO A 538 -28.79 2.73 -16.23
C PRO A 538 -28.58 4.10 -15.57
N TYR A 539 -29.57 4.58 -14.81
CA TYR A 539 -29.46 5.87 -14.12
C TYR A 539 -28.27 5.90 -13.16
N ALA A 540 -28.16 4.93 -12.26
CA ALA A 540 -26.99 4.74 -11.41
C ALA A 540 -26.59 3.26 -11.36
N ILE A 541 -25.40 3.00 -10.84
CA ILE A 541 -24.88 1.63 -10.71
C ILE A 541 -24.19 1.40 -9.36
N ILE A 542 -24.21 0.15 -8.90
CA ILE A 542 -23.22 -0.35 -7.94
C ILE A 542 -22.12 -1.04 -8.75
N SER A 543 -20.89 -0.55 -8.65
CA SER A 543 -19.74 -1.08 -9.37
C SER A 543 -19.05 -2.19 -8.57
N LEU A 544 -19.29 -3.46 -8.92
CA LEU A 544 -18.81 -4.59 -8.11
C LEU A 544 -17.47 -5.14 -8.57
N SER A 545 -17.15 -4.98 -9.87
CA SER A 545 -15.83 -5.31 -10.42
C SER A 545 -15.40 -4.24 -11.40
N MET A 546 -14.18 -3.75 -11.22
CA MET A 546 -13.54 -2.76 -12.08
C MET A 546 -12.19 -3.29 -12.53
N LEU A 547 -11.82 -3.00 -13.78
CA LEU A 547 -10.49 -3.24 -14.31
C LEU A 547 -9.92 -1.97 -14.90
N ARG A 548 -8.66 -1.67 -14.58
CA ARG A 548 -7.91 -0.64 -15.28
C ARG A 548 -7.57 -1.15 -16.68
N THR A 549 -7.90 -0.35 -17.68
CA THR A 549 -7.57 -0.63 -19.09
C THR A 549 -6.76 0.53 -19.67
N GLY A 550 -5.76 0.21 -20.50
CA GLY A 550 -4.81 1.17 -21.05
C GLY A 550 -3.51 1.29 -20.25
N GLY A 551 -2.49 1.90 -20.86
CA GLY A 551 -1.18 2.17 -20.23
C GLY A 551 -0.84 3.67 -20.27
N GLY A 552 -0.13 4.15 -19.24
CA GLY A 552 0.27 5.55 -19.11
C GLY A 552 -0.89 6.51 -18.77
N SER A 553 -0.82 7.74 -19.27
CA SER A 553 -1.76 8.85 -18.97
C SER A 553 -3.19 8.67 -19.53
N LYS A 554 -3.48 7.57 -20.23
CA LYS A 554 -4.81 7.23 -20.78
C LYS A 554 -5.47 6.04 -20.08
N SER A 555 -5.02 5.68 -18.87
CA SER A 555 -5.64 4.60 -18.11
C SER A 555 -7.06 4.98 -17.69
N GLU A 556 -8.03 4.13 -18.01
CA GLU A 556 -9.43 4.30 -17.61
C GLU A 556 -9.89 3.09 -16.76
N LEU A 557 -10.71 3.35 -15.74
CA LEU A 557 -11.40 2.30 -14.99
C LEU A 557 -12.66 1.88 -15.73
N ARG A 558 -12.70 0.62 -16.18
CA ARG A 558 -13.88 0.01 -16.79
C ARG A 558 -14.60 -0.88 -15.80
N VAL A 559 -15.92 -0.77 -15.75
CA VAL A 559 -16.77 -1.63 -14.95
C VAL A 559 -17.04 -2.92 -15.72
N ASN A 560 -16.83 -4.07 -15.09
CA ASN A 560 -17.07 -5.39 -15.68
C ASN A 560 -18.23 -6.15 -15.03
N LEU A 561 -18.56 -5.83 -13.77
CA LEU A 561 -19.73 -6.36 -13.08
C LEU A 561 -20.43 -5.22 -12.36
N TYR A 562 -21.73 -5.07 -12.60
CA TYR A 562 -22.52 -4.00 -12.04
C TYR A 562 -23.94 -4.43 -11.67
N VAL A 563 -24.57 -3.64 -10.82
CA VAL A 563 -26.01 -3.71 -10.52
C VAL A 563 -26.64 -2.37 -10.94
N PRO A 564 -27.67 -2.36 -11.79
CA PRO A 564 -28.40 -1.14 -12.09
C PRO A 564 -29.21 -0.67 -10.87
N VAL A 565 -29.16 0.62 -10.57
CA VAL A 565 -29.90 1.22 -9.46
C VAL A 565 -30.94 2.21 -10.01
N PRO A 566 -32.24 1.96 -9.77
CA PRO A 566 -33.30 2.91 -10.11
C PRO A 566 -33.15 4.23 -9.36
N LYS A 567 -33.56 5.34 -10.00
CA LYS A 567 -33.43 6.68 -9.41
C LYS A 567 -34.16 6.79 -8.08
N GLU A 568 -35.32 6.15 -7.95
CA GLU A 568 -36.18 6.19 -6.77
C GLU A 568 -35.50 5.55 -5.54
N MET A 569 -34.54 4.64 -5.75
CA MET A 569 -33.83 3.94 -4.67
C MET A 569 -32.61 4.68 -4.14
N LEU A 570 -32.14 5.70 -4.85
CA LEU A 570 -31.09 6.59 -4.36
C LEU A 570 -31.65 7.70 -3.45
N VAL A 571 -32.97 7.85 -3.40
CA VAL A 571 -33.66 8.83 -2.58
C VAL A 571 -34.06 8.16 -1.27
N ASN A 572 -33.20 8.25 -0.26
CA ASN A 572 -33.61 7.99 1.12
C ASN A 572 -34.39 9.21 1.61
N ASP A 573 -35.72 9.19 1.49
CA ASP A 573 -36.65 10.19 2.07
C ASP A 573 -36.60 10.27 3.62
N SER A 574 -35.75 9.47 4.25
CA SER A 574 -35.59 9.38 5.70
C SER A 574 -34.23 9.87 6.22
N GLU A 575 -33.31 10.28 5.35
CA GLU A 575 -32.06 10.87 5.82
C GLU A 575 -32.22 12.35 6.20
N PRO A 576 -31.66 12.76 7.35
CA PRO A 576 -31.59 14.18 7.69
C PRO A 576 -30.81 14.92 6.60
N ALA A 577 -31.25 16.14 6.27
CA ALA A 577 -30.58 16.97 5.29
C ALA A 577 -29.09 17.10 5.63
N ARG A 578 -28.22 16.70 4.68
CA ARG A 578 -26.78 16.91 4.75
C ARG A 578 -26.45 18.27 4.15
N TYR A 579 -25.42 18.92 4.68
CA TYR A 579 -25.01 20.23 4.23
C TYR A 579 -23.58 20.16 3.72
N GLU A 580 -23.32 20.84 2.60
CA GLU A 580 -21.99 21.00 2.02
C GLU A 580 -21.72 22.49 1.77
N LEU A 581 -20.45 22.88 1.64
CA LEU A 581 -20.07 24.21 1.18
C LEU A 581 -19.59 24.14 -0.27
N LEU A 582 -20.17 25.01 -1.10
CA LEU A 582 -19.83 25.13 -2.51
C LEU A 582 -19.11 26.46 -2.76
N TRP A 583 -17.90 26.40 -3.33
CA TRP A 583 -17.15 27.58 -3.72
C TRP A 583 -17.71 28.23 -4.99
N ARG A 584 -18.09 29.51 -4.91
CA ARG A 584 -18.51 30.33 -6.06
C ARG A 584 -17.38 31.27 -6.46
N SER A 585 -16.56 30.84 -7.43
CA SER A 585 -15.40 31.62 -7.91
C SER A 585 -15.75 33.04 -8.36
N GLY A 586 -16.83 33.22 -9.12
CA GLY A 586 -17.27 34.55 -9.58
C GLY A 586 -17.74 35.50 -8.48
N GLN A 587 -17.97 35.00 -7.26
CA GLN A 587 -18.41 35.79 -6.10
C GLN A 587 -17.43 35.71 -4.92
N GLU A 588 -16.31 34.99 -5.09
CA GLU A 588 -15.27 34.75 -4.09
C GLU A 588 -15.82 34.36 -2.70
N ARG A 589 -16.78 33.43 -2.67
CA ARG A 589 -17.41 32.98 -1.42
C ARG A 589 -17.84 31.52 -1.44
N PHE A 590 -18.00 30.96 -0.25
CA PHE A 590 -18.75 29.74 -0.01
C PHE A 590 -20.25 30.03 0.11
N ILE A 591 -21.05 29.16 -0.49
CA ILE A 591 -22.49 29.07 -0.27
C ILE A 591 -22.81 27.69 0.30
N GLY A 592 -23.88 27.59 1.07
CA GLY A 592 -24.38 26.31 1.54
C GLY A 592 -25.07 25.55 0.42
N LYS A 593 -24.98 24.23 0.47
CA LYS A 593 -25.74 23.31 -0.36
C LYS A 593 -26.41 22.31 0.56
N GLU A 594 -27.73 22.42 0.67
CA GLU A 594 -28.56 21.45 1.37
C GLU A 594 -28.88 20.31 0.41
N ILE A 595 -28.57 19.09 0.84
CA ILE A 595 -28.82 17.88 0.07
C ILE A 595 -29.74 17.00 0.89
N GLN A 596 -30.91 16.72 0.33
CA GLN A 596 -31.90 15.83 0.91
C GLN A 596 -32.33 14.84 -0.17
N GLY A 597 -31.84 13.61 -0.07
CA GLY A 597 -31.94 12.63 -1.15
C GLY A 597 -31.33 13.15 -2.44
N SER A 598 -32.12 13.18 -3.53
CA SER A 598 -31.70 13.75 -4.83
C SER A 598 -32.02 15.23 -5.00
N SER A 599 -32.61 15.87 -3.98
CA SER A 599 -32.89 17.31 -4.02
C SER A 599 -31.66 18.07 -3.54
N GLU A 600 -31.19 18.99 -4.37
CA GLU A 600 -30.11 19.90 -4.03
C GLU A 600 -30.65 21.31 -4.02
N ARG A 601 -30.47 21.99 -2.89
CA ARG A 601 -30.84 23.39 -2.74
C ARG A 601 -29.63 24.19 -2.32
N GLU A 602 -29.29 25.19 -3.12
CA GLU A 602 -28.29 26.17 -2.73
C GLU A 602 -28.88 27.17 -1.74
N ILE A 603 -28.12 27.45 -0.69
CA ILE A 603 -28.50 28.32 0.41
C ILE A 603 -27.41 29.37 0.56
N LEU A 604 -27.77 30.63 0.40
CA LEU A 604 -26.87 31.72 0.78
C LEU A 604 -26.80 31.77 2.31
N PRO A 605 -25.60 31.87 2.94
CA PRO A 605 -25.49 31.91 4.40
C PRO A 605 -26.35 33.00 5.06
N GLN A 606 -26.54 34.13 4.37
CA GLN A 606 -27.39 35.25 4.81
C GLN A 606 -28.90 34.96 4.75
N GLU A 607 -29.31 33.93 4.00
CA GLU A 607 -30.71 33.49 3.83
C GLU A 607 -31.00 32.18 4.59
N ALA A 608 -29.99 31.63 5.27
CA ALA A 608 -30.11 30.40 6.05
C ALA A 608 -30.84 30.63 7.38
N SER A 609 -31.61 29.64 7.83
CA SER A 609 -32.16 29.65 9.19
C SER A 609 -31.04 29.51 10.23
N PRO A 610 -31.23 29.92 11.50
CA PRO A 610 -30.19 29.83 12.53
C PRO A 610 -29.60 28.42 12.70
N ALA A 611 -30.45 27.38 12.62
CA ALA A 611 -30.02 26.00 12.74
C ALA A 611 -29.18 25.52 11.55
N VAL A 612 -29.56 25.91 10.32
CA VAL A 612 -28.81 25.59 9.11
C VAL A 612 -27.50 26.36 9.07
N LEU A 613 -27.52 27.64 9.44
CA LEU A 613 -26.33 28.47 9.48
C LEU A 613 -25.29 27.92 10.47
N SER A 614 -25.71 27.41 11.63
CA SER A 614 -24.80 26.75 12.58
C SER A 614 -24.06 25.58 11.92
N LYS A 615 -24.81 24.67 11.28
CA LYS A 615 -24.22 23.54 10.56
C LYS A 615 -23.29 23.96 9.43
N LEU A 616 -23.64 25.00 8.68
CA LEU A 616 -22.79 25.52 7.61
C LEU A 616 -21.49 26.13 8.14
N LYS A 617 -21.51 26.77 9.32
CA LYS A 617 -20.31 27.32 9.94
C LYS A 617 -19.33 26.22 10.35
N GLU A 618 -19.82 25.13 10.93
CA GLU A 618 -19.00 23.96 11.32
C GLU A 618 -18.19 23.38 10.14
N LEU A 619 -18.67 23.56 8.90
CA LEU A 619 -18.01 23.07 7.69
C LEU A 619 -16.96 24.04 7.11
N THR A 620 -16.92 25.29 7.56
CA THR A 620 -16.06 26.33 6.96
C THR A 620 -14.58 26.07 7.15
N VAL A 621 -14.17 25.51 8.29
CA VAL A 621 -12.78 25.23 8.62
C VAL A 621 -12.16 24.27 7.60
N GLU A 622 -12.74 23.08 7.45
CA GLU A 622 -12.26 22.08 6.49
C GLU A 622 -12.36 22.57 5.03
N ALA A 623 -13.43 23.30 4.69
CA ALA A 623 -13.59 23.87 3.36
C ALA A 623 -12.48 24.89 3.02
N TRP A 624 -12.06 25.71 3.99
CA TRP A 624 -10.94 26.63 3.83
C TRP A 624 -9.58 25.91 3.82
N LYS A 625 -9.35 24.89 4.66
CA LYS A 625 -8.14 24.05 4.61
C LYS A 625 -7.93 23.49 3.20
N GLU A 626 -8.97 22.88 2.62
CA GLU A 626 -8.91 22.33 1.26
C GLU A 626 -8.69 23.42 0.21
N LYS A 627 -9.36 24.57 0.33
CA LYS A 627 -9.31 25.63 -0.69
C LYS A 627 -7.98 26.38 -0.72
N LEU A 628 -7.42 26.71 0.44
CA LEU A 628 -6.14 27.41 0.55
C LEU A 628 -4.98 26.54 0.06
N ALA A 629 -4.99 25.24 0.40
CA ALA A 629 -3.98 24.28 -0.06
C ALA A 629 -3.95 24.14 -1.60
N LYS A 630 -5.11 24.22 -2.27
CA LYS A 630 -5.20 24.10 -3.74
C LYS A 630 -4.79 25.35 -4.50
N GLU A 631 -5.11 26.53 -3.98
CA GLU A 631 -4.97 27.81 -4.71
C GLU A 631 -3.73 28.62 -4.28
N ASN A 632 -2.99 28.15 -3.27
CA ASN A 632 -1.79 28.78 -2.72
C ASN A 632 -2.01 30.25 -2.30
N TRP A 633 -3.02 30.47 -1.46
CA TRP A 633 -3.46 31.81 -1.00
C TRP A 633 -2.87 32.24 0.34
N ASP A 634 -1.88 31.52 0.86
CA ASP A 634 -1.27 31.79 2.18
C ASP A 634 -0.77 33.23 2.28
N GLY A 635 -0.23 33.78 1.19
CA GLY A 635 0.22 35.17 1.12
C GLY A 635 -0.86 36.25 1.32
N LYS A 636 -2.15 35.89 1.41
CA LYS A 636 -3.23 36.85 1.74
C LYS A 636 -3.33 37.18 3.23
N PHE A 637 -2.84 36.29 4.10
CA PHE A 637 -2.94 36.45 5.55
C PHE A 637 -1.62 36.17 6.28
N LEU A 638 -0.78 35.26 5.76
CA LEU A 638 0.59 35.03 6.19
C LEU A 638 1.56 35.91 5.41
N THR A 639 1.41 37.23 5.54
CA THR A 639 2.33 38.19 4.92
C THR A 639 3.69 38.19 5.65
N GLU A 640 4.71 38.80 5.04
CA GLU A 640 6.04 38.91 5.66
C GLU A 640 6.00 39.53 7.07
N ASN A 641 5.05 40.42 7.33
CA ASN A 641 4.89 41.04 8.65
C ASN A 641 4.40 40.04 9.71
N VAL A 642 3.42 39.20 9.35
CA VAL A 642 2.89 38.16 10.25
C VAL A 642 3.92 37.05 10.45
N GLN A 643 4.60 36.63 9.38
CA GLN A 643 5.68 35.65 9.49
C GLN A 643 6.79 36.14 10.42
N THR A 644 7.21 37.41 10.28
CA THR A 644 8.18 38.04 11.19
C THR A 644 7.66 38.07 12.63
N LEU A 645 6.37 38.35 12.84
CA LEU A 645 5.75 38.35 14.17
C LEU A 645 5.79 36.96 14.81
N LEU A 646 5.41 35.92 14.07
CA LEU A 646 5.45 34.52 14.53
C LEU A 646 6.87 34.08 14.88
N ILE A 647 7.86 34.42 14.05
CA ILE A 647 9.28 34.15 14.33
C ILE A 647 9.69 34.78 15.68
N LYS A 648 9.32 36.04 15.93
CA LYS A 648 9.61 36.72 17.20
C LYS A 648 8.93 36.05 18.38
N MET A 649 7.66 35.63 18.23
CA MET A 649 6.91 34.96 19.28
C MET A 649 7.50 33.59 19.64
N ARG A 650 7.90 32.79 18.62
CA ARG A 650 8.62 31.52 18.82
C ARG A 650 9.96 31.70 19.51
N LEU A 651 10.74 32.69 19.08
CA LEU A 651 11.99 33.07 19.76
C LEU A 651 11.75 33.49 21.21
N ALA A 652 10.67 34.22 21.48
CA ALA A 652 10.32 34.63 22.84
C ALA A 652 9.99 33.43 23.73
N ALA A 653 9.18 32.48 23.25
CA ALA A 653 8.84 31.27 24.00
C ALA A 653 10.09 30.44 24.33
N LYS A 654 11.00 30.29 23.37
CA LYS A 654 12.22 29.51 23.55
C LYS A 654 13.24 30.16 24.48
N LEU A 655 13.44 31.48 24.36
CA LEU A 655 14.46 32.20 25.13
C LEU A 655 14.01 32.64 26.51
N TYR A 656 12.69 32.72 26.74
CA TYR A 656 12.10 33.16 27.99
C TYR A 656 11.01 32.17 28.47
N PRO A 657 11.37 30.88 28.69
CA PRO A 657 10.41 29.86 29.10
C PRO A 657 9.74 30.19 30.45
N GLU A 658 10.34 31.05 31.28
CA GLU A 658 9.78 31.53 32.53
C GLU A 658 8.45 32.28 32.37
N PHE A 659 8.14 32.81 31.18
CA PHE A 659 6.88 33.49 30.89
C PHE A 659 5.75 32.54 30.46
N GLY A 660 6.04 31.25 30.22
CA GLY A 660 5.03 30.28 29.80
C GLY A 660 4.31 30.66 28.50
N LEU A 661 5.04 31.26 27.55
CA LEU A 661 4.50 31.72 26.27
C LEU A 661 4.20 30.53 25.34
N PRO A 662 3.21 30.65 24.45
CA PRO A 662 2.90 29.60 23.47
C PRO A 662 4.06 29.40 22.49
N GLU A 663 4.32 28.14 22.14
CA GLU A 663 5.45 27.75 21.28
C GLU A 663 5.11 27.88 19.78
N PHE A 664 3.83 27.98 19.41
CA PHE A 664 3.35 28.00 18.03
C PHE A 664 3.82 26.76 17.25
N ASN A 665 3.68 25.61 17.89
CA ASN A 665 3.89 24.29 17.28
C ASN A 665 2.76 23.95 16.29
N GLU A 666 2.80 22.77 15.65
CA GLU A 666 1.79 22.41 14.65
C GLU A 666 0.36 22.39 15.23
N GLU A 667 0.18 21.92 16.47
CA GLU A 667 -1.12 21.89 17.15
C GLU A 667 -1.65 23.30 17.44
N ASP A 668 -0.80 24.20 17.93
CA ASP A 668 -1.14 25.62 18.16
C ASP A 668 -1.56 26.30 16.85
N MET A 669 -0.80 26.05 15.77
CA MET A 669 -1.05 26.65 14.47
C MET A 669 -2.35 26.12 13.86
N GLU A 670 -2.71 24.86 14.12
CA GLU A 670 -3.99 24.30 13.72
C GLU A 670 -5.16 24.95 14.46
N LEU A 671 -5.05 25.13 15.79
CA LEU A 671 -6.09 25.83 16.58
C LEU A 671 -6.31 27.27 16.12
N ILE A 672 -5.22 28.01 15.87
CA ILE A 672 -5.28 29.38 15.33
C ILE A 672 -5.95 29.40 13.95
N PHE A 673 -5.64 28.42 13.10
CA PHE A 673 -6.22 28.32 11.77
C PHE A 673 -7.73 28.01 11.83
N ASP A 674 -8.12 27.08 12.70
CA ASP A 674 -9.51 26.72 12.91
C ASP A 674 -10.32 27.94 13.37
N GLU A 675 -9.83 28.70 14.37
CA GLU A 675 -10.47 29.96 14.81
C GLU A 675 -10.48 31.04 13.70
N PHE A 676 -9.41 31.12 12.92
CA PHE A 676 -9.30 32.07 11.81
C PHE A 676 -10.38 31.84 10.75
N THR A 677 -10.65 30.58 10.42
CA THR A 677 -11.56 30.20 9.35
C THR A 677 -12.98 29.89 9.82
N ASP A 678 -13.18 29.70 11.13
CA ASP A 678 -14.48 29.37 11.70
C ASP A 678 -15.55 30.43 11.38
N GLY A 679 -16.63 29.93 10.80
CA GLY A 679 -17.80 30.68 10.36
C GLY A 679 -17.53 31.72 9.26
N VAL A 680 -16.38 31.67 8.59
CA VAL A 680 -16.03 32.59 7.50
C VAL A 680 -16.49 32.02 6.16
N PHE A 681 -17.25 32.81 5.40
CA PHE A 681 -17.77 32.39 4.08
C PHE A 681 -17.16 33.17 2.91
N LEU A 682 -16.56 34.33 3.14
CA LEU A 682 -16.07 35.22 2.07
C LEU A 682 -14.54 35.28 2.07
N LEU A 683 -13.91 35.23 0.89
CA LEU A 683 -12.46 35.33 0.79
C LEU A 683 -11.89 36.66 1.26
N ARG A 684 -12.65 37.75 1.11
CA ARG A 684 -12.20 39.07 1.59
C ARG A 684 -12.01 39.11 3.12
N ASP A 685 -12.68 38.21 3.83
CA ASP A 685 -12.61 38.10 5.30
C ASP A 685 -11.43 37.21 5.75
N ILE A 686 -10.82 36.46 4.82
CA ILE A 686 -9.55 35.75 4.97
C ILE A 686 -8.41 36.73 4.62
N ASN A 687 -7.95 37.48 5.62
CA ASN A 687 -6.98 38.55 5.46
C ASN A 687 -6.00 38.65 6.63
N GLU A 688 -4.94 39.43 6.44
CA GLU A 688 -3.88 39.67 7.43
C GLU A 688 -4.42 40.19 8.77
N ASP A 689 -5.31 41.19 8.77
CA ASP A 689 -5.79 41.82 10.01
C ASP A 689 -6.49 40.82 10.93
N ARG A 690 -7.37 39.99 10.37
CA ARG A 690 -8.08 38.95 11.12
C ARG A 690 -7.10 37.92 11.69
N TYR A 691 -6.20 37.39 10.86
CA TYR A 691 -5.25 36.38 11.28
C TYR A 691 -4.28 36.90 12.34
N ARG A 692 -3.74 38.11 12.13
CA ARG A 692 -2.85 38.81 13.06
C ARG A 692 -3.50 39.01 14.42
N ASN A 693 -4.78 39.41 14.46
CA ASN A 693 -5.51 39.61 15.71
C ASN A 693 -5.63 38.32 16.53
N ILE A 694 -5.88 37.18 15.88
CA ILE A 694 -6.01 35.87 16.55
C ILE A 694 -4.64 35.43 17.08
N VAL A 695 -3.58 35.54 16.27
CA VAL A 695 -2.20 35.25 16.70
C VAL A 695 -1.79 36.12 17.90
N GLU A 696 -2.11 37.42 17.87
CA GLU A 696 -1.85 38.35 18.96
C GLU A 696 -2.66 38.06 20.23
N GLU A 697 -3.88 37.55 20.08
CA GLU A 697 -4.73 37.13 21.19
C GLU A 697 -4.21 35.84 21.83
N TYR A 698 -3.86 34.85 21.00
CA TYR A 698 -3.26 33.57 21.41
C TYR A 698 -1.94 33.78 22.17
N PHE A 699 -1.10 34.71 21.69
CA PHE A 699 0.15 35.08 22.39
C PHE A 699 -0.07 35.81 23.72
N GLY A 700 -1.20 36.50 23.87
CA GLY A 700 -1.48 37.38 25.00
C GLY A 700 -1.14 38.85 24.73
N LYS A 701 -2.18 39.67 24.53
CA LYS A 701 -2.07 41.11 24.20
C LYS A 701 -1.21 41.94 25.16
N SER A 702 -1.14 41.57 26.43
CA SER A 702 -0.32 42.25 27.44
C SER A 702 1.19 42.14 27.18
N MET A 703 1.63 41.08 26.50
CA MET A 703 3.05 40.80 26.24
C MET A 703 3.57 41.42 24.94
N LEU A 704 2.70 41.94 24.07
CA LEU A 704 3.10 42.51 22.76
C LEU A 704 4.01 43.74 22.88
N ASN A 705 3.76 44.60 23.87
CA ASN A 705 4.63 45.74 24.14
C ASN A 705 6.01 45.31 24.65
N TRP A 706 6.08 44.21 25.40
CA TRP A 706 7.36 43.62 25.78
C TRP A 706 8.05 42.99 24.56
N LEU A 707 7.35 42.19 23.77
CA LEU A 707 7.87 41.53 22.57
C LEU A 707 8.50 42.54 21.60
N SER A 708 7.82 43.65 21.31
CA SER A 708 8.32 44.71 20.42
C SER A 708 9.56 45.45 20.95
N LYS A 709 9.77 45.48 22.28
CA LYS A 709 10.99 46.04 22.88
C LYS A 709 12.14 45.04 22.85
N THR A 710 11.85 43.77 23.16
CA THR A 710 12.84 42.68 23.21
C THR A 710 13.33 42.29 21.81
N PHE A 711 12.42 42.30 20.84
CA PHE A 711 12.65 41.98 19.42
C PHE A 711 12.22 43.15 18.52
N PRO A 712 13.01 44.24 18.49
CA PRO A 712 12.64 45.47 17.80
C PRO A 712 12.59 45.31 16.28
N ASP A 713 11.77 46.13 15.62
CA ASP A 713 11.71 46.21 14.15
C ASP A 713 12.80 47.08 13.54
N HIS A 714 13.34 48.03 14.33
CA HIS A 714 14.28 49.02 13.83
C HIS A 714 15.47 49.24 14.77
N TYR A 715 16.66 49.31 14.19
CA TYR A 715 17.88 49.75 14.81
C TYR A 715 18.13 51.23 14.49
N THR A 716 18.42 52.04 15.50
CA THR A 716 18.69 53.47 15.32
C THR A 716 20.19 53.67 15.10
N LEU A 717 20.54 54.19 13.93
CA LEU A 717 21.91 54.47 13.50
C LEU A 717 22.40 55.81 14.07
N PRO A 718 23.72 56.09 14.11
CA PRO A 718 24.30 57.29 14.74
C PRO A 718 23.84 58.59 14.09
N ASN A 719 23.47 58.53 12.81
CA ASN A 719 22.93 59.67 12.07
C ASN A 719 21.41 59.88 12.26
N GLY A 720 20.78 59.14 13.18
CA GLY A 720 19.35 59.19 13.47
C GLY A 720 18.46 58.42 12.48
N LYS A 721 19.03 57.82 11.43
CA LYS A 721 18.26 56.94 10.52
C LYS A 721 17.91 55.64 11.22
N LYS A 722 16.84 55.00 10.74
CA LYS A 722 16.41 53.69 11.20
C LYS A 722 16.73 52.64 10.13
N ALA A 723 17.45 51.59 10.52
CA ALA A 723 17.62 50.39 9.72
C ALA A 723 16.66 49.31 10.23
N ARG A 724 16.02 48.55 9.33
CA ARG A 724 15.09 47.48 9.72
C ARG A 724 15.88 46.24 10.13
N TYR A 725 15.47 45.57 11.21
CA TYR A 725 15.92 44.21 11.49
C TYR A 725 15.24 43.23 10.54
N SER A 726 16.01 42.33 9.95
CA SER A 726 15.52 41.16 9.27
C SER A 726 15.62 39.96 10.19
N TYR A 727 14.53 39.21 10.34
CA TYR A 727 14.47 37.94 11.07
C TYR A 727 14.18 36.86 10.04
N GLN A 728 15.11 35.92 9.85
CA GLN A 728 14.99 34.88 8.82
C GLN A 728 15.28 33.51 9.42
N GLU A 729 14.36 32.56 9.23
CA GLU A 729 14.63 31.15 9.51
C GLU A 729 15.67 30.63 8.49
N VAL A 730 16.65 29.87 8.98
CA VAL A 730 17.72 29.29 8.16
C VAL A 730 17.84 27.80 8.47
N ASP A 731 17.91 26.97 7.41
CA ASP A 731 18.08 25.52 7.55
C ASP A 731 19.32 25.21 8.39
N VAL A 732 19.19 24.24 9.30
CA VAL A 732 20.30 23.71 10.10
C VAL A 732 20.79 22.43 9.43
N PRO A 733 21.94 22.44 8.71
CA PRO A 733 22.48 21.21 8.14
C PRO A 733 23.03 20.29 9.23
N GLU A 734 23.00 18.99 8.99
CA GLU A 734 23.47 17.98 9.95
C GLU A 734 24.91 18.24 10.43
N PRO A 735 25.21 18.01 11.72
CA PRO A 735 26.55 18.23 12.26
C PRO A 735 27.61 17.44 11.49
N GLY A 736 28.56 18.14 10.87
CA GLY A 736 29.70 17.50 10.17
C GLY A 736 29.81 17.80 8.67
N THR A 737 28.90 18.59 8.07
CA THR A 737 29.03 19.03 6.68
C THR A 737 29.99 20.22 6.50
N PRO A 738 30.71 20.34 5.36
CA PRO A 738 31.59 21.48 5.08
C PRO A 738 30.78 22.78 4.98
N GLY A 739 31.00 23.71 5.92
CA GLY A 739 30.20 24.93 6.09
C GLY A 739 29.75 25.18 7.54
N SER A 740 29.96 24.21 8.44
CA SER A 740 29.63 24.27 9.86
C SER A 740 30.19 25.47 10.65
N ASN A 741 31.24 26.13 10.17
CA ASN A 741 31.78 27.34 10.81
C ASN A 741 30.96 28.61 10.56
N LEU A 742 30.02 28.62 9.60
CA LEU A 742 29.01 29.68 9.48
C LEU A 742 27.85 29.49 10.47
N MET A 743 27.72 28.30 11.08
CA MET A 743 26.60 27.91 11.95
C MET A 743 26.74 28.34 13.41
N THR A 744 27.91 28.85 13.84
CA THR A 744 28.13 29.17 15.27
C THR A 744 27.43 30.46 15.73
N GLN A 745 26.72 31.17 14.84
CA GLN A 745 26.19 32.50 15.11
C GLN A 745 24.72 32.71 14.72
N SER A 746 24.04 31.73 14.10
CA SER A 746 22.57 31.71 14.13
C SER A 746 22.13 31.21 15.50
N ALA A 747 21.37 32.01 16.22
CA ALA A 747 20.84 31.60 17.50
C ALA A 747 19.46 30.98 17.26
N GLU A 748 19.34 29.70 17.60
CA GLU A 748 18.07 28.97 17.56
C GLU A 748 17.43 28.82 16.16
N GLY A 749 18.24 28.67 15.10
CA GLY A 749 17.73 28.47 13.74
C GLY A 749 17.21 29.75 13.06
N VAL A 750 17.38 30.92 13.71
CA VAL A 750 17.01 32.22 13.16
C VAL A 750 18.25 33.11 13.02
N LEU A 751 18.42 33.70 11.83
CA LEU A 751 19.40 34.72 11.54
C LEU A 751 18.76 36.11 11.69
N ILE A 752 19.41 36.96 12.49
CA ILE A 752 18.98 38.35 12.72
C ILE A 752 20.01 39.28 12.10
N GLU A 753 19.58 40.12 11.16
CA GLU A 753 20.46 40.99 10.38
C GLU A 753 19.97 42.44 10.36
N VAL A 754 20.90 43.39 10.44
CA VAL A 754 20.66 44.82 10.20
C VAL A 754 21.48 45.25 9.00
N SER A 755 20.78 45.64 7.94
CA SER A 755 21.41 46.12 6.71
C SER A 755 21.37 47.65 6.65
N ALA A 756 22.54 48.28 6.50
CA ALA A 756 22.63 49.72 6.28
C ALA A 756 23.85 50.07 5.44
N ARG A 757 23.82 51.26 4.82
CA ARG A 757 24.98 51.72 4.05
C ARG A 757 26.14 51.99 4.99
N ILE A 758 27.34 51.76 4.50
CA ILE A 758 28.58 51.91 5.25
C ILE A 758 28.71 53.31 5.88
N GLU A 759 28.27 54.36 5.18
CA GLU A 759 28.26 55.73 5.72
C GLU A 759 27.24 55.95 6.84
N ASP A 760 26.21 55.11 6.93
CA ASP A 760 25.16 55.27 7.92
C ASP A 760 25.54 54.62 9.26
N PHE A 761 26.55 53.73 9.30
CA PHE A 761 27.13 53.20 10.54
C PHE A 761 28.11 54.16 11.23
N MET A 762 28.35 55.33 10.65
CA MET A 762 29.25 56.35 11.19
C MET A 762 28.63 57.75 11.19
N GLN A 763 28.97 58.53 12.22
CA GLN A 763 28.68 59.96 12.26
C GLN A 763 29.92 60.72 11.79
N VAL A 764 29.82 61.42 10.67
CA VAL A 764 30.93 62.22 10.12
C VAL A 764 30.75 63.68 10.52
N ASP A 765 31.72 64.24 11.24
CA ASP A 765 31.78 65.67 11.50
C ASP A 765 32.32 66.38 10.26
N ARG A 766 31.46 67.24 9.67
CA ARG A 766 31.77 67.97 8.44
C ARG A 766 32.84 69.05 8.62
N ALA A 767 33.06 69.54 9.85
CA ALA A 767 34.05 70.58 10.14
C ALA A 767 35.46 70.00 10.35
N SER A 768 35.57 68.82 10.98
CA SER A 768 36.85 68.19 11.31
C SER A 768 37.24 67.03 10.39
N GLY A 769 36.32 66.51 9.57
CA GLY A 769 36.55 65.36 8.70
C GLY A 769 36.70 64.02 9.44
N LYS A 770 36.57 64.03 10.77
CA LYS A 770 36.64 62.84 11.63
C LYS A 770 35.29 62.11 11.63
N ALA A 771 35.35 60.78 11.68
CA ALA A 771 34.17 59.94 11.81
C ALA A 771 34.15 59.24 13.17
N SER A 772 32.95 59.09 13.73
CA SER A 772 32.68 58.32 14.94
C SER A 772 31.75 57.16 14.57
N PRO A 773 32.27 55.93 14.41
CA PRO A 773 31.49 54.78 14.02
C PRO A 773 30.84 54.10 15.22
N ILE A 774 29.83 53.26 14.96
CA ILE A 774 29.45 52.21 15.90
C ILE A 774 30.57 51.18 15.95
N THR A 775 30.90 50.72 17.15
CA THR A 775 31.89 49.67 17.39
C THR A 775 31.27 48.55 18.23
N GLY A 776 31.91 47.38 18.22
CA GLY A 776 31.52 46.21 18.98
C GLY A 776 30.57 45.26 18.26
N GLU A 777 30.21 44.22 18.99
CA GLU A 777 29.10 43.33 18.68
C GLU A 777 27.77 44.01 19.02
N HIS A 778 26.71 43.63 18.32
CA HIS A 778 25.35 44.02 18.67
C HIS A 778 24.50 42.81 18.97
N ARG A 779 23.73 42.94 20.06
CA ARG A 779 22.89 41.87 20.60
C ARG A 779 21.55 42.46 21.01
N ILE A 780 20.49 41.68 20.82
CA ILE A 780 19.14 41.98 21.29
C ILE A 780 18.68 40.89 22.26
N ALA A 781 17.43 40.99 22.75
CA ALA A 781 16.85 40.02 23.68
C ALA A 781 17.74 39.81 24.93
N ASP A 782 18.01 40.90 25.66
CA ASP A 782 18.82 40.90 26.89
C ASP A 782 20.23 40.28 26.70
N GLY A 783 20.80 40.44 25.50
CA GLY A 783 22.14 39.94 25.16
C GLY A 783 22.16 38.48 24.65
N LYS A 784 21.02 37.80 24.65
CA LYS A 784 20.91 36.38 24.26
C LYS A 784 21.12 36.16 22.76
N LEU A 785 20.74 37.12 21.92
CA LEU A 785 20.76 36.97 20.47
C LEU A 785 21.76 37.92 19.79
N PRO A 786 22.77 37.40 19.06
CA PRO A 786 23.65 38.22 18.26
C PRO A 786 22.93 38.74 17.00
N VAL A 787 23.33 39.92 16.54
CA VAL A 787 22.83 40.56 15.32
C VAL A 787 23.96 40.74 14.34
N ARG A 788 23.76 40.28 13.11
CA ARG A 788 24.72 40.45 12.02
C ARG A 788 24.53 41.82 11.37
N TYR A 789 25.62 42.49 11.07
CA TYR A 789 25.63 43.68 10.24
C TYR A 789 25.85 43.29 8.78
N ASP A 790 24.96 43.74 7.90
CA ASP A 790 25.16 43.72 6.46
C ASP A 790 25.51 45.13 5.98
N ILE A 791 26.77 45.30 5.62
CA ILE A 791 27.35 46.59 5.27
C ILE A 791 27.19 46.80 3.78
N LEU A 792 26.34 47.77 3.44
CA LEU A 792 25.99 48.07 2.06
C LEU A 792 26.86 49.21 1.50
N ALA A 793 27.16 49.15 0.21
CA ALA A 793 27.70 50.29 -0.53
C ALA A 793 26.62 51.39 -0.71
N PRO A 794 26.98 52.61 -1.16
CA PRO A 794 26.02 53.67 -1.44
C PRO A 794 24.86 53.30 -2.39
N ASN A 795 25.07 52.29 -3.25
CA ASN A 795 24.06 51.74 -4.16
C ASN A 795 23.25 50.56 -3.55
N PHE A 796 23.31 50.37 -2.22
CA PHE A 796 22.60 49.32 -1.48
C PHE A 796 23.03 47.87 -1.80
N ARG A 797 24.17 47.66 -2.47
CA ARG A 797 24.73 46.32 -2.63
C ARG A 797 25.50 45.89 -1.39
N SER A 798 25.27 44.65 -0.94
CA SER A 798 26.04 44.04 0.15
C SER A 798 27.52 43.95 -0.22
N MET A 799 28.37 44.51 0.63
CA MET A 799 29.83 44.51 0.46
C MET A 799 30.50 43.58 1.47
N GLN A 800 30.04 43.61 2.72
CA GLN A 800 30.61 42.80 3.79
C GLN A 800 29.53 42.49 4.82
N LYS A 801 29.50 41.24 5.28
CA LYS A 801 28.72 40.84 6.46
C LYS A 801 29.68 40.61 7.64
N THR A 802 29.34 41.12 8.81
CA THR A 802 30.17 41.01 10.02
C THR A 802 29.32 40.97 11.28
N TRP A 803 29.82 40.35 12.34
CA TRP A 803 29.19 40.35 13.67
C TRP A 803 29.83 41.33 14.65
N ASP A 804 31.04 41.82 14.32
CA ASP A 804 31.75 42.83 15.08
C ASP A 804 32.17 43.96 14.14
N LEU A 805 31.69 45.17 14.44
CA LEU A 805 32.07 46.37 13.68
C LEU A 805 33.49 46.84 14.04
N THR A 806 34.01 46.55 15.23
CA THR A 806 35.37 46.95 15.63
C THR A 806 36.41 46.32 14.73
N GLY A 807 36.34 44.99 14.56
CA GLY A 807 37.20 44.24 13.65
C GLY A 807 37.06 44.70 12.20
N PHE A 808 35.82 44.99 11.76
CA PHE A 808 35.56 45.52 10.42
C PHE A 808 36.27 46.86 10.18
N TRP A 809 36.10 47.85 11.07
CA TRP A 809 36.71 49.17 10.90
C TRP A 809 38.24 49.12 10.95
N LYS A 810 38.80 48.26 11.80
CA LYS A 810 40.26 48.12 11.96
C LYS A 810 40.92 47.40 10.78
N ASN A 811 40.32 46.30 10.31
CA ASN A 811 41.00 45.36 9.43
C ASN A 811 40.45 45.35 8.00
N THR A 812 39.15 45.53 7.81
CA THR A 812 38.47 45.34 6.51
C THR A 812 38.17 46.66 5.80
N TYR A 813 37.78 47.69 6.55
CA TYR A 813 37.45 49.01 6.03
C TYR A 813 38.59 49.67 5.22
N PRO A 814 39.88 49.62 5.63
CA PRO A 814 40.95 50.29 4.89
C PRO A 814 41.10 49.80 3.44
N GLU A 815 40.89 48.50 3.20
CA GLU A 815 40.94 47.92 1.85
C GLU A 815 39.65 48.22 1.07
N LEU A 816 38.50 48.01 1.70
CA LEU A 816 37.20 48.27 1.08
C LEU A 816 37.03 49.75 0.67
N ARG A 817 37.58 50.67 1.47
CA ARG A 817 37.58 52.10 1.22
C ARG A 817 38.32 52.46 -0.08
N LYS A 818 39.45 51.80 -0.41
CA LYS A 818 40.21 52.09 -1.64
C LYS A 818 39.34 51.82 -2.88
N GLU A 819 38.62 50.70 -2.87
CA GLU A 819 37.69 50.33 -3.94
C GLU A 819 36.49 51.27 -4.00
N LEU A 820 35.83 51.51 -2.86
CA LEU A 820 34.60 52.31 -2.80
C LEU A 820 34.86 53.79 -3.09
N ARG A 821 36.01 54.35 -2.71
CA ARG A 821 36.40 55.73 -3.03
C ARG A 821 36.55 55.93 -4.53
N GLY A 822 37.07 54.93 -5.26
CA GLY A 822 37.17 54.97 -6.72
C GLY A 822 35.81 54.92 -7.41
N ARG A 823 34.89 54.05 -6.94
CA ARG A 823 33.55 53.90 -7.51
C ARG A 823 32.57 55.01 -7.11
N TYR A 824 32.72 55.58 -5.91
CA TYR A 824 31.81 56.59 -5.34
C TYR A 824 32.58 57.81 -4.82
N PRO A 825 33.20 58.61 -5.72
CA PRO A 825 34.11 59.70 -5.32
C PRO A 825 33.40 60.88 -4.62
N LYS A 826 32.07 60.98 -4.75
CA LYS A 826 31.25 62.04 -4.13
C LYS A 826 30.85 61.74 -2.68
N HIS A 827 31.12 60.53 -2.17
CA HIS A 827 30.82 60.14 -0.80
C HIS A 827 32.02 60.40 0.13
N PRO A 828 31.79 60.77 1.41
CA PRO A 828 32.86 60.96 2.37
C PRO A 828 33.46 59.60 2.79
N TRP A 829 34.78 59.47 2.64
CA TRP A 829 35.55 58.26 2.99
C TRP A 829 36.68 58.62 3.99
N PRO A 830 36.39 58.73 5.29
CA PRO A 830 37.36 59.15 6.32
C PRO A 830 38.58 58.22 6.39
N GLU A 831 39.76 58.77 6.67
CA GLU A 831 41.01 57.98 6.85
C GLU A 831 41.13 57.37 8.23
N ALA A 832 40.70 58.12 9.26
CA ALA A 832 40.65 57.67 10.63
C ALA A 832 39.19 57.51 11.05
N VAL A 833 38.78 56.26 11.27
CA VAL A 833 37.43 55.89 11.72
C VAL A 833 37.46 55.35 13.17
N LEU A 834 38.60 54.87 13.66
CA LEU A 834 38.81 54.44 15.06
C LEU A 834 39.82 55.34 15.77
#